data_AF-A0A8H8S2K1-F1
#
_entry.id   AF-A0A8H8S2K1-F1
#
_cell.length_a   1.000
_cell.length_b   1.000
_cell.length_c   1.000
_cell.angle_alpha   90.00
_cell.angle_beta   90.00
_cell.angle_gamma   90.00
#
_symmetry.space_group_name_H-M   'P 1'
#
loop_
_entity.id
_entity.type
_entity.pdbx_description
1 polymer ?
#
loop_
_entity_poly.entity_id
_entity_poly.type
_entity_poly.pdbx_seq_one_letter_code
_entity_poly.pdbx_strand_id
1 'polypeptide(L)'
;QRRRSDARRYIASHASEGQNFTMRGLAVGLGVGLIICFSNMYFGLQTGWVSSMSMPSSLIGFAFFRTLSKHLSLPFTPVENVLVQTVAGSMGTMPLGCGFVGVMPALNYLLKKEEAGPIFLSMGSMVLWSLGLCFFGVVFAVPLRRQVIIREKLKFPSGTATALMIGVLHGKETTAEGPIENREEIAGEPDEEEVDKGAQSSWKSKVKLLVISFAVSGAYTLATYFFPVLRNLPVFGFALAENWLWTLNPSLAYVGQGIIMGPATTTHMLLGAIVGWGILSPLAKDKGWAPGPVEDWETGSKGWIVWISLAIMLADSVISLGYIAFRPVVLNGGRFFSEVRRNFNKGDWKGLLKIGGGNSTTGYAPIMVREEVSTPLEETGPCTQGDSSPTFCEGIKDIPEPDAPPEHLVSNLTVWIGLALSILFCIIAIRVVFGALVPLYATITAVFMALILSIMGVRALGETDLNPVSGISKLAQLFFALIIPQSNKNSVLINLIAGAVSESGALQAGDLMQDLKTGHLLGAAPNAQFWGQIIGSAVGAVVSALIYRLYTSVYVVPGDLFQVPTAYVWIFTARLVTGKGLPHMAWQWAAGAAVVFTGTTMLRIVGAGKSGILGCLGESLLLCKGMYNVPSFTLARAIGGFVNYYWRTYKRREETPLVILASGLILGEGVVSILNLLLASAKVPHL
;
A
#
# COMPACT_ATOMS: atom_id res chain seq x y z
N GLN A 1 43.92 8.47 26.82
CA GLN A 1 43.10 9.54 26.18
C GLN A 1 43.33 9.66 24.67
N ARG A 2 44.58 9.64 24.15
CA ARG A 2 44.87 9.70 22.69
C ARG A 2 44.15 8.63 21.83
N ARG A 3 44.11 7.36 22.23
CA ARG A 3 43.34 6.32 21.50
C ARG A 3 41.83 6.61 21.38
N ARG A 4 41.23 7.28 22.37
CA ARG A 4 39.81 7.71 22.32
C ARG A 4 39.61 8.95 21.43
N SER A 5 40.62 9.81 21.28
CA SER A 5 40.56 10.96 20.36
C SER A 5 40.78 10.53 18.91
N ASP A 6 41.63 9.55 18.66
CA ASP A 6 41.91 9.05 17.30
C ASP A 6 40.74 8.22 16.77
N ALA A 7 40.12 7.39 17.63
CA ALA A 7 38.85 6.73 17.29
C ALA A 7 37.72 7.73 17.01
N ARG A 8 37.62 8.83 17.78
CA ARG A 8 36.65 9.90 17.52
C ARG A 8 36.93 10.66 16.22
N ARG A 9 38.21 10.92 15.89
CA ARG A 9 38.58 11.55 14.61
C ARG A 9 38.34 10.62 13.42
N TYR A 10 38.67 9.33 13.56
CA TYR A 10 38.39 8.32 12.54
C TYR A 10 36.88 8.14 12.32
N ILE A 11 36.09 8.08 13.40
CA ILE A 11 34.63 8.04 13.34
C ILE A 11 34.07 9.34 12.77
N ALA A 12 34.62 10.51 13.10
CA ALA A 12 34.20 11.79 12.53
C ALA A 12 34.57 11.95 11.05
N SER A 13 35.71 11.40 10.61
CA SER A 13 36.13 11.43 9.21
C SER A 13 35.35 10.44 8.34
N HIS A 14 34.84 9.36 8.91
CA HIS A 14 33.92 8.40 8.27
C HIS A 14 32.44 8.67 8.65
N ALA A 15 32.14 9.73 9.41
CA ALA A 15 30.79 10.07 9.82
C ALA A 15 29.92 10.57 8.65
N SER A 16 30.58 11.04 7.58
CA SER A 16 29.97 11.39 6.30
C SER A 16 29.70 10.16 5.42
N GLU A 17 30.29 9.00 5.71
CA GLU A 17 29.93 7.75 5.05
C GLU A 17 28.57 7.30 5.60
N GLY A 18 27.62 7.07 4.69
CA GLY A 18 26.27 6.69 5.05
C GLY A 18 26.24 5.34 5.77
N GLN A 19 26.05 5.34 7.08
CA GLN A 19 25.76 4.10 7.82
C GLN A 19 24.35 3.63 7.46
N ASN A 20 24.28 2.60 6.62
CA ASN A 20 23.01 2.08 6.11
C ASN A 20 22.15 1.41 7.18
N PHE A 21 22.77 0.77 8.18
CA PHE A 21 22.07 0.12 9.28
C PHE A 21 22.55 0.67 10.63
N THR A 22 21.68 1.40 11.34
CA THR A 22 22.01 1.98 12.65
C THR A 22 20.98 1.60 13.71
N MET A 23 21.45 1.36 14.94
CA MET A 23 20.55 1.03 16.06
C MET A 23 19.67 2.21 16.45
N ARG A 24 20.17 3.44 16.33
CA ARG A 24 19.38 4.65 16.60
C ARG A 24 18.29 4.84 15.54
N GLY A 25 18.60 4.62 14.26
CA GLY A 25 17.63 4.68 13.16
C GLY A 25 16.55 3.61 13.32
N LEU A 26 16.96 2.38 13.68
CA LEU A 26 16.03 1.29 14.01
C LEU A 26 15.09 1.66 15.17
N ALA A 27 15.62 2.18 16.29
CA ALA A 27 14.82 2.54 17.46
C ALA A 27 13.81 3.66 17.14
N VAL A 28 14.24 4.70 16.41
CA VAL A 28 13.34 5.78 15.98
C VAL A 28 12.32 5.27 14.97
N GLY A 29 12.73 4.42 14.02
CA GLY A 29 11.83 3.77 13.06
C GLY A 29 10.74 2.97 13.75
N LEU A 30 11.06 2.17 14.77
CA LEU A 30 10.08 1.44 15.57
C LEU A 30 9.15 2.38 16.37
N GLY A 31 9.68 3.49 16.91
CA GLY A 31 8.87 4.48 17.61
C GLY A 31 7.86 5.18 16.69
N VAL A 32 8.29 5.58 15.49
CA VAL A 32 7.42 6.17 14.47
C VAL A 32 6.43 5.12 13.94
N GLY A 33 6.89 3.90 13.70
CA GLY A 33 6.07 2.77 13.28
C GLY A 33 4.96 2.43 14.28
N LEU A 34 5.21 2.57 15.59
CA LEU A 34 4.20 2.38 16.63
C LEU A 34 3.05 3.38 16.49
N ILE A 35 3.36 4.65 16.28
CA ILE A 35 2.36 5.71 16.07
C ILE A 35 1.53 5.41 14.82
N ILE A 36 2.19 5.05 13.72
CA ILE A 36 1.52 4.72 12.46
C ILE A 36 0.65 3.47 12.62
N CYS A 37 1.11 2.46 13.36
CA CYS A 37 0.36 1.23 13.62
C CYS A 37 -0.96 1.51 14.36
N PHE A 38 -0.96 2.38 15.38
CA PHE A 38 -2.19 2.82 16.05
C PHE A 38 -3.15 3.53 15.09
N SER A 39 -2.62 4.48 14.31
CA SER A 39 -3.38 5.23 13.31
C SER A 39 -4.01 4.31 12.27
N ASN A 40 -3.22 3.39 11.71
CA ASN A 40 -3.67 2.46 10.67
C ASN A 40 -4.66 1.41 11.22
N MET A 41 -4.52 0.96 12.47
CA MET A 41 -5.54 0.10 13.07
C MET A 41 -6.86 0.87 13.23
N TYR A 42 -6.80 2.11 13.73
CA TYR A 42 -7.99 2.95 13.93
C TYR A 42 -8.75 3.20 12.62
N PHE A 43 -8.07 3.73 11.60
CA PHE A 43 -8.69 4.02 10.30
C PHE A 43 -9.06 2.77 9.52
N GLY A 44 -8.30 1.69 9.71
CA GLY A 44 -8.60 0.39 9.14
C GLY A 44 -9.93 -0.15 9.65
N LEU A 45 -10.11 -0.23 10.98
CA LEU A 45 -11.36 -0.73 11.57
C LEU A 45 -12.57 0.19 11.27
N GLN A 46 -12.34 1.51 11.15
CA GLN A 46 -13.38 2.47 10.82
C GLN A 46 -13.85 2.38 9.37
N THR A 47 -12.90 2.46 8.43
CA THR A 47 -13.20 2.76 7.02
C THR A 47 -12.59 1.76 6.04
N GLY A 48 -11.85 0.77 6.54
CA GLY A 48 -11.18 -0.22 5.71
C GLY A 48 -9.95 0.28 4.96
N TRP A 49 -9.41 1.45 5.33
CA TRP A 49 -8.27 2.08 4.66
C TRP A 49 -7.04 2.10 5.56
N VAL A 50 -5.88 1.78 4.98
CA VAL A 50 -4.56 1.78 5.61
C VAL A 50 -3.57 2.40 4.62
N SER A 51 -2.58 3.15 5.13
CA SER A 51 -1.53 3.75 4.30
C SER A 51 -0.14 3.34 4.77
N SER A 52 0.77 3.18 3.81
CA SER A 52 2.18 2.90 4.06
C SER A 52 2.92 4.06 4.74
N MET A 53 2.42 5.30 4.62
CA MET A 53 2.95 6.49 5.30
C MET A 53 4.49 6.66 5.22
N SER A 54 5.11 6.27 4.10
CA SER A 54 6.58 6.32 3.91
C SER A 54 7.16 7.75 3.99
N MET A 55 6.56 8.70 3.26
CA MET A 55 6.92 10.13 3.30
C MET A 55 6.74 10.73 4.72
N PRO A 56 5.57 10.58 5.39
CA PRO A 56 5.43 11.02 6.78
C PRO A 56 6.48 10.41 7.71
N SER A 57 6.79 9.11 7.56
CA SER A 57 7.75 8.42 8.42
C SER A 57 9.14 9.02 8.34
N SER A 58 9.62 9.28 7.13
CA SER A 58 10.93 9.91 6.90
C SER A 58 10.96 11.37 7.38
N LEU A 59 9.85 12.10 7.24
CA LEU A 59 9.72 13.46 7.76
C LEU A 59 9.82 13.51 9.29
N ILE A 60 9.11 12.63 9.99
CA ILE A 60 9.12 12.55 11.46
C ILE A 60 10.48 12.08 11.95
N GLY A 61 11.06 11.07 11.28
CA GLY A 61 12.41 10.59 11.57
C GLY A 61 13.44 11.71 11.49
N PHE A 62 13.43 12.45 10.38
CA PHE A 62 14.28 13.63 10.21
C PHE A 62 14.03 14.71 11.25
N ALA A 63 12.76 15.01 11.58
CA ALA A 63 12.43 15.99 12.61
C ALA A 63 12.98 15.62 13.98
N PHE A 64 12.89 14.34 14.36
CA PHE A 64 13.43 13.83 15.61
C PHE A 64 14.94 14.02 15.66
N PHE A 65 15.68 13.48 14.68
CA PHE A 65 17.14 13.57 14.67
C PHE A 65 17.65 15.01 14.52
N ARG A 66 16.96 15.87 13.77
CA ARG A 66 17.32 17.28 13.63
C ARG A 66 17.14 18.06 14.94
N THR A 67 16.08 17.77 15.69
CA THR A 67 15.85 18.37 17.02
C THR A 67 16.93 17.94 18.02
N LEU A 68 17.36 16.68 17.93
CA LEU A 68 18.42 16.11 18.77
C LEU A 68 19.84 16.33 18.21
N SER A 69 20.00 17.03 17.08
CA SER A 69 21.30 17.25 16.41
C SER A 69 22.41 17.73 17.34
N LYS A 70 22.12 18.65 18.27
CA LYS A 70 23.09 19.17 19.24
C LYS A 70 23.62 18.12 20.23
N HIS A 71 22.88 17.02 20.42
CA HIS A 71 23.21 15.94 21.35
C HIS A 71 23.71 14.68 20.63
N LEU A 72 23.71 14.65 19.30
CA LEU A 72 24.14 13.51 18.51
C LEU A 72 25.63 13.61 18.18
N SER A 73 26.36 12.55 18.50
CA SER A 73 27.78 12.44 18.16
C SER A 73 28.05 12.25 16.65
N LEU A 74 27.03 11.81 15.91
CA LEU A 74 27.11 11.50 14.47
C LEU A 74 25.96 12.20 13.72
N PRO A 75 26.19 12.75 12.53
CA PRO A 75 25.15 13.38 11.72
C PRO A 75 24.12 12.34 11.26
N PHE A 76 22.89 12.77 11.03
CA PHE A 76 21.83 11.94 10.48
C PHE A 76 21.89 11.99 8.96
N THR A 77 22.07 10.84 8.31
CA THR A 77 22.33 10.75 6.87
C THR A 77 21.07 10.39 6.08
N PRO A 78 21.00 10.69 4.76
CA PRO A 78 19.87 10.31 3.92
C PRO A 78 19.60 8.80 3.93
N VAL A 79 20.65 7.98 3.89
CA VAL A 79 20.52 6.51 3.89
C VAL A 79 20.02 5.97 5.23
N GLU A 80 20.37 6.63 6.34
CA GLU A 80 19.82 6.31 7.65
C GLU A 80 18.34 6.69 7.74
N ASN A 81 17.92 7.76 7.07
CA ASN A 81 16.50 8.13 6.97
C ASN A 81 15.69 7.10 6.16
N VAL A 82 16.27 6.53 5.10
CA VAL A 82 15.68 5.38 4.38
C VAL A 82 15.45 4.20 5.32
N LEU A 83 16.39 3.89 6.22
CA LEU A 83 16.22 2.85 7.22
C LEU A 83 15.04 3.18 8.17
N VAL A 84 14.99 4.40 8.72
CA VAL A 84 13.87 4.83 9.60
C VAL A 84 12.53 4.64 8.90
N GLN A 85 12.45 5.07 7.63
CA GLN A 85 11.25 4.97 6.82
C GLN A 85 10.85 3.52 6.52
N THR A 86 11.82 2.66 6.18
CA THR A 86 11.60 1.23 5.91
C THR A 86 11.05 0.51 7.15
N VAL A 87 11.67 0.76 8.32
CA VAL A 87 11.25 0.15 9.60
C VAL A 87 9.87 0.66 10.03
N ALA A 88 9.63 1.96 9.94
CA ALA A 88 8.37 2.57 10.34
C ALA A 88 7.21 2.15 9.42
N GLY A 89 7.43 2.14 8.11
CA GLY A 89 6.45 1.73 7.10
C GLY A 89 6.05 0.27 7.28
N SER A 90 7.02 -0.64 7.34
CA SER A 90 6.76 -2.07 7.53
C SER A 90 6.02 -2.38 8.83
N MET A 91 6.38 -1.74 9.95
CA MET A 91 5.64 -1.89 11.19
C MET A 91 4.21 -1.31 11.09
N GLY A 92 4.08 -0.17 10.43
CA GLY A 92 2.83 0.57 10.28
C GLY A 92 1.79 -0.14 9.41
N THR A 93 2.19 -0.93 8.41
CA THR A 93 1.27 -1.64 7.50
C THR A 93 0.82 -3.01 8.00
N MET A 94 1.42 -3.54 9.07
CA MET A 94 1.03 -4.84 9.65
C MET A 94 -0.44 -4.99 10.09
N PRO A 95 -1.18 -3.95 10.50
CA PRO A 95 -2.63 -4.07 10.73
C PRO A 95 -3.39 -4.60 9.51
N LEU A 96 -2.97 -4.21 8.30
CA LEU A 96 -3.50 -4.76 7.05
C LEU A 96 -2.86 -6.11 6.73
N GLY A 97 -1.52 -6.20 6.74
CA GLY A 97 -0.79 -7.40 6.33
C GLY A 97 -1.12 -8.66 7.14
N CYS A 98 -1.37 -8.51 8.45
CA CYS A 98 -1.77 -9.61 9.32
C CYS A 98 -3.28 -9.86 9.35
N GLY A 99 -4.07 -9.06 8.61
CA GLY A 99 -5.52 -9.24 8.47
C GLY A 99 -6.35 -8.69 9.63
N PHE A 100 -5.81 -7.85 10.51
CA PHE A 100 -6.54 -7.30 11.68
C PHE A 100 -7.65 -6.32 11.31
N VAL A 101 -7.57 -5.72 10.12
CA VAL A 101 -8.58 -4.77 9.61
C VAL A 101 -9.73 -5.48 8.88
N GLY A 102 -9.56 -6.73 8.46
CA GLY A 102 -10.52 -7.45 7.61
C GLY A 102 -10.80 -8.88 8.07
N VAL A 103 -9.80 -9.74 7.95
CA VAL A 103 -9.93 -11.18 8.18
C VAL A 103 -10.23 -11.48 9.66
N MET A 104 -9.51 -10.88 10.61
CA MET A 104 -9.73 -11.15 12.03
C MET A 104 -11.12 -10.69 12.51
N PRO A 105 -11.61 -9.47 12.19
CA PRO A 105 -12.99 -9.13 12.53
C PRO A 105 -14.01 -10.03 11.83
N ALA A 106 -13.74 -10.48 10.60
CA ALA A 106 -14.62 -11.43 9.92
C ALA A 106 -14.71 -12.77 10.66
N LEU A 107 -13.58 -13.31 11.15
CA LEU A 107 -13.52 -14.54 11.94
C LEU A 107 -14.17 -14.39 13.32
N ASN A 108 -13.91 -13.26 14.00
CA ASN A 108 -14.39 -13.00 15.36
C ASN A 108 -15.89 -12.74 15.40
N TYR A 109 -16.43 -11.99 14.43
CA TYR A 109 -17.76 -11.39 14.56
C TYR A 109 -18.73 -11.73 13.42
N LEU A 110 -18.25 -12.09 12.23
CA LEU A 110 -19.11 -12.25 11.05
C LEU A 110 -19.28 -13.70 10.58
N LEU A 111 -18.39 -14.61 11.01
CA LEU A 111 -18.46 -16.03 10.68
C LEU A 111 -19.60 -16.71 11.46
N LYS A 112 -20.55 -17.34 10.75
CA LYS A 112 -21.75 -17.92 11.38
C LYS A 112 -21.47 -19.28 12.04
N LYS A 113 -22.36 -19.72 12.92
CA LYS A 113 -22.26 -21.02 13.63
C LYS A 113 -22.24 -22.20 12.67
N GLU A 114 -22.95 -22.11 11.54
CA GLU A 114 -22.95 -23.15 10.50
C GLU A 114 -21.61 -23.23 9.74
N GLU A 115 -20.74 -22.23 9.90
CA GLU A 115 -19.47 -22.04 9.19
C GLU A 115 -18.25 -22.26 10.11
N ALA A 116 -18.46 -22.93 11.25
CA ALA A 116 -17.48 -23.12 12.32
C ALA A 116 -17.04 -21.83 13.03
N GLY A 117 -17.89 -20.79 13.02
CA GLY A 117 -17.67 -19.53 13.74
C GLY A 117 -18.62 -19.31 14.93
N PRO A 118 -18.46 -18.22 15.68
CA PRO A 118 -17.33 -17.27 15.64
C PRO A 118 -16.05 -17.89 16.22
N ILE A 119 -14.89 -17.48 15.71
CA ILE A 119 -13.58 -17.96 16.18
C ILE A 119 -12.87 -16.81 16.89
N PHE A 120 -12.69 -16.92 18.20
CA PHE A 120 -11.90 -15.97 18.98
C PHE A 120 -10.52 -16.56 19.28
N LEU A 121 -9.50 -16.01 18.62
CA LEU A 121 -8.13 -16.43 18.84
C LEU A 121 -7.57 -15.88 20.16
N SER A 122 -6.79 -16.70 20.86
CA SER A 122 -6.01 -16.23 22.01
C SER A 122 -4.95 -15.21 21.57
N MET A 123 -4.42 -14.43 22.51
CA MET A 123 -3.38 -13.44 22.19
C MET A 123 -2.15 -14.08 21.56
N GLY A 124 -1.68 -15.20 22.13
CA GLY A 124 -0.54 -15.94 21.59
C GLY A 124 -0.83 -16.49 20.19
N SER A 125 -2.07 -16.93 19.93
CA SER A 125 -2.48 -17.41 18.61
C SER A 125 -2.52 -16.28 17.57
N MET A 126 -2.99 -15.09 17.93
CA MET A 126 -2.98 -13.92 17.02
C MET A 126 -1.55 -13.48 16.71
N VAL A 127 -0.66 -13.46 17.71
CA VAL A 127 0.76 -13.15 17.51
C VAL A 127 1.43 -14.20 16.63
N LEU A 128 1.21 -15.48 16.89
CA LEU A 128 1.79 -16.57 16.09
C LEU A 128 1.29 -16.55 14.64
N TRP A 129 -0.01 -16.31 14.43
CA TRP A 129 -0.60 -16.09 13.11
C TRP A 129 0.11 -14.94 12.38
N SER A 130 0.24 -13.80 13.05
CA SER A 130 0.82 -12.58 12.47
C SER A 130 2.29 -12.78 12.09
N LEU A 131 3.07 -13.40 12.98
CA LEU A 131 4.47 -13.73 12.72
C LEU A 131 4.61 -14.74 11.57
N GLY A 132 3.73 -15.74 11.49
CA GLY A 132 3.72 -16.70 10.38
C GLY A 132 3.53 -16.03 9.03
N LEU A 133 2.69 -14.98 8.97
CA LEU A 133 2.40 -14.25 7.75
C LEU A 133 3.46 -13.22 7.35
N CYS A 134 4.25 -12.68 8.28
CA CYS A 134 4.97 -11.42 8.09
C CYS A 134 6.35 -11.49 7.39
N PHE A 135 6.81 -12.68 6.98
CA PHE A 135 8.19 -12.88 6.51
C PHE A 135 8.33 -13.33 5.06
N PHE A 136 7.51 -14.28 4.59
CA PHE A 136 7.78 -14.94 3.31
C PHE A 136 7.68 -13.97 2.13
N GLY A 137 6.78 -12.98 2.19
CA GLY A 137 6.65 -11.93 1.17
C GLY A 137 7.89 -11.04 1.09
N VAL A 138 8.43 -10.63 2.25
CA VAL A 138 9.67 -9.83 2.35
C VAL A 138 10.85 -10.58 1.72
N VAL A 139 11.05 -11.86 2.08
CA VAL A 139 12.17 -12.64 1.54
C VAL A 139 12.00 -12.90 0.04
N PHE A 140 10.78 -13.16 -0.41
CA PHE A 140 10.48 -13.39 -1.82
C PHE A 140 10.66 -12.12 -2.69
N ALA A 141 10.52 -10.93 -2.11
CA ALA A 141 10.73 -9.69 -2.84
C ALA A 141 12.19 -9.48 -3.25
N VAL A 142 13.17 -9.93 -2.46
CA VAL A 142 14.60 -9.72 -2.72
C VAL A 142 15.04 -10.07 -4.16
N PRO A 143 14.75 -11.28 -4.71
CA PRO A 143 15.10 -11.61 -6.09
C PRO A 143 14.35 -10.77 -7.13
N LEU A 144 13.16 -10.25 -6.81
CA LEU A 144 12.38 -9.41 -7.72
C LEU A 144 13.07 -8.06 -7.98
N ARG A 145 13.81 -7.52 -7.00
CA ARG A 145 14.52 -6.22 -7.09
C ARG A 145 15.33 -6.09 -8.39
N ARG A 146 16.15 -7.10 -8.70
CA ARG A 146 17.02 -7.07 -9.90
C ARG A 146 16.19 -6.95 -11.18
N GLN A 147 15.02 -7.60 -11.21
CA GLN A 147 14.15 -7.58 -12.36
C GLN A 147 13.40 -6.24 -12.45
N VAL A 148 12.71 -5.82 -11.39
CA VAL A 148 11.76 -4.70 -11.46
C VAL A 148 12.41 -3.32 -11.28
N ILE A 149 13.47 -3.20 -10.49
CA ILE A 149 14.16 -1.93 -10.22
C ILE A 149 15.33 -1.74 -11.19
N ILE A 150 16.20 -2.74 -11.34
CA ILE A 150 17.46 -2.58 -12.11
C ILE A 150 17.23 -2.78 -13.62
N ARG A 151 16.58 -3.88 -14.01
CA ARG A 151 16.38 -4.21 -15.44
C ARG A 151 15.21 -3.48 -16.06
N GLU A 152 14.03 -3.60 -15.45
CA GLU A 152 12.78 -3.02 -15.99
C GLU A 152 12.66 -1.51 -15.67
N LYS A 153 13.45 -1.00 -14.72
CA LYS A 153 13.44 0.40 -14.26
C LYS A 153 12.03 0.93 -13.98
N LEU A 154 11.19 0.12 -13.35
CA LEU A 154 9.83 0.55 -12.98
C LEU A 154 9.88 1.80 -12.10
N LYS A 155 8.86 2.65 -12.25
CA LYS A 155 8.83 3.98 -11.64
C LYS A 155 8.73 3.91 -10.11
N PHE A 156 7.87 3.05 -9.57
CA PHE A 156 7.51 3.01 -8.14
C PHE A 156 7.28 4.45 -7.60
N PRO A 157 6.18 5.11 -8.01
CA PRO A 157 6.00 6.55 -7.82
C PRO A 157 6.11 7.02 -6.36
N SER A 158 5.52 6.31 -5.40
CA SER A 158 5.59 6.65 -3.97
C SER A 158 7.01 6.54 -3.41
N GLY A 159 7.75 5.49 -3.77
CA GLY A 159 9.15 5.33 -3.39
C GLY A 159 10.05 6.41 -4.00
N THR A 160 9.80 6.77 -5.26
CA THR A 160 10.48 7.87 -5.94
C THR A 160 10.17 9.22 -5.27
N ALA A 161 8.90 9.51 -4.96
CA ALA A 161 8.52 10.73 -4.24
C ALA A 161 9.13 10.78 -2.83
N THR A 162 9.21 9.64 -2.14
CA THR A 162 9.87 9.53 -0.83
C THR A 162 11.37 9.83 -0.95
N ALA A 163 12.04 9.31 -1.98
CA ALA A 163 13.44 9.58 -2.23
C ALA A 163 13.73 11.07 -2.48
N LEU A 164 12.93 11.70 -3.36
CA LEU A 164 13.02 13.14 -3.64
C LEU A 164 12.83 13.96 -2.36
N MET A 165 11.84 13.59 -1.54
CA MET A 165 11.56 14.27 -0.29
C MET A 165 12.73 14.15 0.69
N ILE A 166 13.29 12.95 0.90
CA ILE A 166 14.48 12.75 1.73
C ILE A 166 15.68 13.54 1.18
N GLY A 167 15.88 13.57 -0.14
CA GLY A 167 16.92 14.39 -0.77
C GLY A 167 16.80 15.86 -0.41
N VAL A 168 15.59 16.43 -0.55
CA VAL A 168 15.27 17.81 -0.17
C VAL A 168 15.47 18.07 1.32
N LEU A 169 15.13 17.11 2.20
CA LEU A 169 15.32 17.27 3.64
C LEU A 169 16.80 17.38 4.04
N HIS A 170 17.65 16.62 3.36
CA HIS A 170 19.09 16.57 3.66
C HIS A 170 19.92 17.53 2.79
N GLY A 171 19.30 18.41 2.01
CA GLY A 171 19.99 19.44 1.24
C GLY A 171 20.76 18.91 0.02
N LYS A 172 20.45 17.71 -0.47
CA LYS A 172 20.93 17.27 -1.79
C LYS A 172 20.11 17.99 -2.86
N GLU A 173 20.78 18.77 -3.72
CA GLU A 173 20.14 19.33 -4.91
C GLU A 173 19.48 18.21 -5.71
N THR A 174 18.17 18.32 -5.86
CA THR A 174 17.41 17.47 -6.78
C THR A 174 17.30 18.28 -8.06
N THR A 175 18.09 17.93 -9.07
CA THR A 175 17.93 18.40 -10.44
C THR A 175 16.56 17.95 -10.95
N ALA A 176 15.56 18.81 -10.76
CA ALA A 176 14.25 18.72 -11.38
C ALA A 176 14.10 19.97 -12.25
N GLU A 177 14.35 19.82 -13.56
CA GLU A 177 14.18 20.89 -14.54
C GLU A 177 12.69 21.21 -14.72
N GLY A 178 12.31 22.44 -14.41
CA GLY A 178 11.12 23.09 -14.95
C GLY A 178 11.44 23.74 -16.31
N PRO A 179 10.42 24.14 -17.10
CA PRO A 179 10.62 24.63 -18.45
C PRO A 179 11.49 25.89 -18.46
N ILE A 180 12.54 25.83 -19.28
CA ILE A 180 13.55 26.85 -19.50
C ILE A 180 12.93 27.97 -20.33
N GLU A 181 12.38 28.99 -19.68
CA GLU A 181 12.29 30.34 -20.24
C GLU A 181 12.74 31.32 -19.15
N ASN A 182 13.83 32.04 -19.45
CA ASN A 182 14.48 33.10 -18.65
C ASN A 182 15.58 32.69 -17.66
N ARG A 183 16.63 32.01 -18.14
CA ARG A 183 17.97 32.06 -17.52
C ARG A 183 18.97 32.65 -18.53
N GLU A 184 18.84 33.93 -18.77
CA GLU A 184 20.00 34.77 -19.08
C GLU A 184 20.15 35.73 -17.90
N GLU A 185 21.39 35.82 -17.41
CA GLU A 185 21.87 36.66 -16.29
C GLU A 185 21.53 36.18 -14.86
N ILE A 186 22.46 35.39 -14.28
CA ILE A 186 23.20 35.70 -13.02
C ILE A 186 24.35 34.68 -12.98
N ALA A 187 25.53 35.11 -13.39
CA ALA A 187 26.77 34.40 -13.12
C ALA A 187 27.22 34.75 -11.69
N GLY A 188 26.83 33.91 -10.74
CA GLY A 188 27.32 33.91 -9.37
C GLY A 188 27.09 32.53 -8.79
N GLU A 189 28.16 31.85 -8.39
CA GLU A 189 28.04 30.65 -7.55
C GLU A 189 27.26 31.06 -6.29
N PRO A 190 26.11 30.43 -5.97
CA PRO A 190 25.40 30.76 -4.75
C PRO A 190 26.25 30.36 -3.55
N ASP A 191 26.49 31.29 -2.62
CA ASP A 191 27.20 31.02 -1.37
C ASP A 191 26.56 29.84 -0.63
N GLU A 192 27.37 28.85 -0.20
CA GLU A 192 26.90 27.68 0.57
C GLU A 192 26.07 28.08 1.81
N GLU A 193 26.34 29.26 2.38
CA GLU A 193 25.58 29.83 3.48
C GLU A 193 24.15 30.27 3.11
N GLU A 194 23.91 30.76 1.90
CA GLU A 194 22.57 31.15 1.44
C GLU A 194 21.70 29.93 1.12
N VAL A 195 22.30 28.88 0.56
CA VAL A 195 21.64 27.58 0.31
C VAL A 195 21.21 26.92 1.63
N ASP A 196 22.09 26.90 2.64
CA ASP A 196 21.76 26.33 3.96
C ASP A 196 20.69 27.18 4.71
N LYS A 197 20.74 28.52 4.61
CA LYS A 197 19.71 29.41 5.17
C LYS A 197 18.35 29.21 4.49
N GLY A 198 18.30 29.07 3.16
CA GLY A 198 17.09 28.80 2.38
C GLY A 198 16.46 27.43 2.70
N ALA A 199 17.28 26.37 2.73
CA ALA A 199 16.85 25.03 3.12
C ALA A 199 16.35 24.98 4.57
N GLN A 200 17.00 25.72 5.48
CA GLN A 200 16.61 25.79 6.88
C GLN A 200 15.29 26.55 7.09
N SER A 201 15.03 27.61 6.32
CA SER A 201 13.74 28.33 6.32
C SER A 201 12.60 27.46 5.77
N SER A 202 12.84 26.74 4.66
CA SER A 202 11.90 25.82 4.03
C SER A 202 11.50 24.67 4.97
N TRP A 203 12.47 24.06 5.64
CA TRP A 203 12.22 22.99 6.61
C TRP A 203 11.42 23.45 7.83
N LYS A 204 11.80 24.57 8.47
CA LYS A 204 11.07 25.09 9.64
C LYS A 204 9.60 25.33 9.31
N SER A 205 9.32 25.83 8.11
CA SER A 205 7.96 26.03 7.60
C SER A 205 7.20 24.71 7.44
N LYS A 206 7.86 23.69 6.86
CA LYS A 206 7.32 22.33 6.69
C LYS A 206 6.99 21.67 8.04
N VAL A 207 7.88 21.73 9.03
CA VAL A 207 7.61 21.20 10.38
C VAL A 207 6.49 21.95 11.06
N LYS A 208 6.51 23.29 10.98
CA LYS A 208 5.46 24.11 11.59
C LYS A 208 4.09 23.75 11.02
N LEU A 209 3.99 23.54 9.70
CA LEU A 209 2.75 23.08 9.06
C LEU A 209 2.31 21.70 9.56
N LEU A 210 3.25 20.75 9.68
CA LEU A 210 2.96 19.42 10.24
C LEU A 210 2.43 19.51 11.67
N VAL A 211 3.10 20.28 12.53
CA VAL A 211 2.72 20.41 13.96
C VAL A 211 1.38 21.12 14.12
N ILE A 212 1.13 22.19 13.35
CA ILE A 212 -0.16 22.90 13.40
C ILE A 212 -1.29 21.99 12.93
N SER A 213 -1.12 21.33 11.78
CA SER A 213 -2.14 20.42 11.26
C SER A 213 -2.40 19.24 12.19
N PHE A 214 -1.35 18.68 12.79
CA PHE A 214 -1.45 17.68 13.85
C PHE A 214 -2.26 18.19 15.04
N ALA A 215 -1.94 19.37 15.56
CA ALA A 215 -2.61 19.95 16.73
C ALA A 215 -4.09 20.26 16.45
N VAL A 216 -4.40 20.85 15.29
CA VAL A 216 -5.77 21.16 14.88
C VAL A 216 -6.59 19.89 14.73
N SER A 217 -6.06 18.87 14.05
CA SER A 217 -6.75 17.59 13.90
C SER A 217 -6.93 16.88 15.24
N GLY A 218 -5.89 16.84 16.08
CA GLY A 218 -5.97 16.25 17.40
C GLY A 218 -7.00 16.94 18.31
N ALA A 219 -7.03 18.28 18.33
CA ALA A 219 -8.02 19.03 19.08
C ALA A 219 -9.45 18.75 18.60
N TYR A 220 -9.64 18.67 17.27
CA TYR A 220 -10.92 18.30 16.68
C TYR A 220 -11.33 16.88 17.08
N THR A 221 -10.43 15.91 16.99
CA THR A 221 -10.67 14.51 17.38
C THR A 221 -11.08 14.39 18.85
N LEU A 222 -10.42 15.14 19.75
CA LEU A 222 -10.80 15.18 21.16
C LEU A 222 -12.18 15.83 21.36
N ALA A 223 -12.49 16.91 20.64
CA ALA A 223 -13.81 17.53 20.68
C ALA A 223 -14.92 16.56 20.21
N THR A 224 -14.69 15.79 19.14
CA THR A 224 -15.67 14.78 18.67
C THR A 224 -15.85 13.60 19.62
N TYR A 225 -14.93 13.38 20.57
CA TYR A 225 -15.15 12.41 21.64
C TYR A 225 -16.22 12.91 22.61
N PHE A 226 -16.14 14.18 23.01
CA PHE A 226 -17.14 14.76 23.91
C PHE A 226 -18.46 15.09 23.20
N PHE A 227 -18.43 15.49 21.93
CA PHE A 227 -19.63 15.82 21.16
C PHE A 227 -19.82 14.89 19.97
N PRO A 228 -20.39 13.68 20.15
CA PRO A 228 -20.60 12.71 19.08
C PRO A 228 -21.44 13.22 17.90
N VAL A 229 -22.31 14.21 18.14
CA VAL A 229 -23.13 14.87 17.10
C VAL A 229 -22.28 15.42 15.96
N LEU A 230 -21.04 15.85 16.24
CA LEU A 230 -20.11 16.36 15.22
C LEU A 230 -19.67 15.31 14.19
N ARG A 231 -19.94 14.01 14.42
CA ARG A 231 -19.57 12.93 13.50
C ARG A 231 -20.60 12.68 12.39
N ASN A 232 -21.83 13.13 12.57
CA ASN A 232 -22.96 12.85 11.68
C ASN A 232 -23.68 14.14 11.29
N LEU A 233 -23.00 15.06 10.59
CA LEU A 233 -23.60 16.32 10.19
C LEU A 233 -24.59 16.11 9.02
N PRO A 234 -25.87 16.52 9.14
CA PRO A 234 -26.89 16.33 8.11
C PRO A 234 -26.80 17.43 7.03
N VAL A 235 -25.70 17.47 6.26
CA VAL A 235 -25.44 18.53 5.26
C VAL A 235 -26.50 18.59 4.16
N PHE A 236 -27.08 17.45 3.79
CA PHE A 236 -28.13 17.36 2.76
C PHE A 236 -29.55 17.30 3.33
N GLY A 237 -29.73 17.67 4.60
CA GLY A 237 -31.02 17.65 5.31
C GLY A 237 -31.27 16.35 6.08
N PHE A 238 -32.16 16.42 7.07
CA PHE A 238 -32.45 15.31 8.00
C PHE A 238 -33.02 14.06 7.32
N ALA A 239 -33.86 14.24 6.29
CA ALA A 239 -34.47 13.11 5.58
C ALA A 239 -33.43 12.20 4.89
N LEU A 240 -32.41 12.78 4.27
CA LEU A 240 -31.33 12.04 3.61
C LEU A 240 -30.32 11.48 4.63
N ALA A 241 -30.10 12.18 5.73
CA ALA A 241 -29.23 11.73 6.80
C ALA A 241 -29.78 10.48 7.52
N GLU A 242 -31.05 10.52 7.95
CA GLU A 242 -31.65 9.44 8.76
C GLU A 242 -32.05 8.24 7.91
N ASN A 243 -32.66 8.45 6.73
CA ASN A 243 -33.19 7.35 5.93
C ASN A 243 -32.15 6.73 4.99
N TRP A 244 -31.13 7.49 4.58
CA TRP A 244 -30.20 7.09 3.52
C TRP A 244 -28.73 7.23 3.88
N LEU A 245 -28.42 7.56 5.15
CA LEU A 245 -27.05 7.68 5.67
C LEU A 245 -26.17 8.71 4.93
N TRP A 246 -26.79 9.68 4.25
CA TRP A 246 -26.09 10.81 3.64
C TRP A 246 -25.79 11.88 4.69
N THR A 247 -24.88 11.56 5.59
CA THR A 247 -24.26 12.51 6.53
C THR A 247 -22.89 12.92 6.04
N LEU A 248 -22.32 13.98 6.60
CA LEU A 248 -20.91 14.32 6.46
C LEU A 248 -20.23 14.05 7.80
N ASN A 249 -19.16 13.25 7.78
CA ASN A 249 -18.25 13.15 8.91
C ASN A 249 -17.05 14.08 8.63
N PRO A 250 -17.02 15.30 9.17
CA PRO A 250 -15.96 16.28 8.94
C PRO A 250 -14.65 15.97 9.69
N SER A 251 -14.28 14.69 9.81
CA SER A 251 -12.94 14.29 10.29
C SER A 251 -11.88 14.87 9.35
N LEU A 252 -10.96 15.63 9.94
CA LEU A 252 -9.85 16.23 9.21
C LEU A 252 -8.87 15.17 8.71
N ALA A 253 -8.79 14.01 9.37
CA ALA A 253 -8.01 12.90 8.85
C ALA A 253 -8.58 12.33 7.55
N TYR A 254 -9.90 12.21 7.39
CA TYR A 254 -10.49 11.78 6.11
C TYR A 254 -10.22 12.78 4.99
N VAL A 255 -10.23 14.08 5.29
CA VAL A 255 -9.79 15.11 4.35
C VAL A 255 -8.31 14.92 4.00
N GLY A 256 -7.45 14.68 5.00
CA GLY A 256 -6.03 14.36 4.79
C GLY A 256 -5.83 13.11 3.91
N GLN A 257 -6.59 12.04 4.14
CA GLN A 257 -6.57 10.84 3.30
C GLN A 257 -6.96 11.18 1.86
N GLY A 258 -8.02 11.97 1.67
CA GLY A 258 -8.45 12.45 0.36
C GLY A 258 -7.37 13.25 -0.37
N ILE A 259 -6.65 14.12 0.35
CA ILE A 259 -5.54 14.90 -0.18
C ILE A 259 -4.42 13.97 -0.70
N ILE A 260 -4.06 12.93 0.07
CA ILE A 260 -3.00 11.97 -0.31
C ILE A 260 -3.46 11.09 -1.47
N MET A 261 -4.73 10.65 -1.47
CA MET A 261 -5.31 9.82 -2.52
C MET A 261 -5.44 10.54 -3.87
N GLY A 262 -5.53 11.87 -3.82
CA GLY A 262 -5.65 12.72 -5.00
C GLY A 262 -7.05 12.75 -5.61
N PRO A 263 -7.28 13.67 -6.56
CA PRO A 263 -8.60 13.94 -7.12
C PRO A 263 -9.16 12.81 -7.97
N ALA A 264 -8.31 12.12 -8.74
CA ALA A 264 -8.77 11.00 -9.57
C ALA A 264 -9.41 9.91 -8.70
N THR A 265 -8.70 9.46 -7.66
CA THR A 265 -9.16 8.42 -6.75
C THR A 265 -10.45 8.79 -6.04
N THR A 266 -10.47 9.99 -5.46
CA THR A 266 -11.58 10.46 -4.63
C THR A 266 -12.84 10.75 -5.45
N THR A 267 -12.70 11.21 -6.69
CA THR A 267 -13.84 11.40 -7.62
C THR A 267 -14.48 10.07 -7.98
N HIS A 268 -13.68 9.02 -8.22
CA HIS A 268 -14.23 7.68 -8.51
C HIS A 268 -14.91 7.07 -7.29
N MET A 269 -14.34 7.26 -6.08
CA MET A 269 -15.03 6.88 -4.85
C MET A 269 -16.34 7.64 -4.66
N LEU A 270 -16.36 8.95 -4.93
CA LEU A 270 -17.59 9.73 -4.84
C LEU A 270 -18.64 9.25 -5.84
N LEU A 271 -18.24 8.97 -7.08
CA LEU A 271 -19.12 8.40 -8.10
C LEU A 271 -19.66 7.03 -7.67
N GLY A 272 -18.82 6.20 -7.06
CA GLY A 272 -19.24 4.95 -6.43
C GLY A 272 -20.27 5.14 -5.33
N ALA A 273 -20.10 6.15 -4.48
CA ALA A 273 -21.09 6.46 -3.44
C ALA A 273 -22.42 6.94 -4.04
N ILE A 274 -22.38 7.76 -5.10
CA ILE A 274 -23.59 8.20 -5.82
C ILE A 274 -24.29 7.00 -6.46
N VAL A 275 -23.56 6.12 -7.15
CA VAL A 275 -24.16 4.93 -7.80
C VAL A 275 -24.71 3.95 -6.77
N GLY A 276 -23.93 3.64 -5.72
CA GLY A 276 -24.33 2.70 -4.68
C GLY A 276 -25.45 3.23 -3.79
N TRP A 277 -25.22 4.35 -3.11
CA TRP A 277 -26.13 4.89 -2.10
C TRP A 277 -27.18 5.85 -2.65
N GLY A 278 -26.89 6.54 -3.75
CA GLY A 278 -27.82 7.49 -4.36
C GLY A 278 -28.81 6.86 -5.34
N ILE A 279 -28.44 5.76 -6.00
CA ILE A 279 -29.25 5.12 -7.05
C ILE A 279 -29.66 3.71 -6.65
N LEU A 280 -28.70 2.82 -6.41
CA LEU A 280 -28.96 1.39 -6.21
C LEU A 280 -29.65 1.11 -4.86
N SER A 281 -29.24 1.78 -3.79
CA SER A 281 -29.84 1.61 -2.46
C SER A 281 -31.33 2.01 -2.44
N PRO A 282 -31.73 3.20 -2.92
CA PRO A 282 -33.15 3.55 -3.04
C PRO A 282 -33.95 2.61 -3.93
N LEU A 283 -33.39 2.22 -5.08
CA LEU A 283 -34.03 1.28 -5.99
C LEU A 283 -34.31 -0.08 -5.32
N ALA A 284 -33.33 -0.61 -4.59
CA ALA A 284 -33.47 -1.90 -3.91
C ALA A 284 -34.52 -1.86 -2.79
N LYS A 285 -34.64 -0.71 -2.10
CA LYS A 285 -35.63 -0.51 -1.05
C LYS A 285 -37.05 -0.33 -1.61
N ASP A 286 -37.21 0.48 -2.65
CA ASP A 286 -38.49 0.72 -3.34
C ASP A 286 -39.06 -0.57 -3.94
N LYS A 287 -38.19 -1.40 -4.54
CA LYS A 287 -38.59 -2.70 -5.12
C LYS A 287 -38.75 -3.82 -4.09
N GLY A 288 -38.54 -3.55 -2.80
CA GLY A 288 -38.67 -4.53 -1.73
C GLY A 288 -37.61 -5.65 -1.75
N TRP A 289 -36.50 -5.47 -2.48
CA TRP A 289 -35.41 -6.45 -2.53
C TRP A 289 -34.57 -6.47 -1.25
N ALA A 290 -34.53 -5.34 -0.54
CA ALA A 290 -33.87 -5.17 0.75
C ALA A 290 -34.84 -4.56 1.78
N PRO A 291 -35.68 -5.38 2.44
CA PRO A 291 -36.75 -4.89 3.31
C PRO A 291 -36.24 -4.33 4.64
N GLY A 292 -35.04 -4.70 5.10
CA GLY A 292 -34.46 -4.25 6.37
C GLY A 292 -34.03 -2.77 6.38
N PRO A 293 -33.67 -2.21 7.54
CA PRO A 293 -33.12 -0.85 7.67
C PRO A 293 -31.95 -0.62 6.70
N VAL A 294 -31.79 0.59 6.17
CA VAL A 294 -30.74 0.89 5.16
C VAL A 294 -29.34 0.56 5.69
N GLU A 295 -29.10 0.77 6.98
CA GLU A 295 -27.83 0.50 7.66
C GLU A 295 -27.50 -0.98 7.88
N ASP A 296 -28.47 -1.88 7.75
CA ASP A 296 -28.27 -3.31 8.04
C ASP A 296 -27.48 -4.01 6.92
N TRP A 297 -26.53 -4.85 7.34
CA TRP A 297 -25.65 -5.60 6.46
C TRP A 297 -26.25 -6.90 5.95
N GLU A 298 -27.26 -7.46 6.62
CA GLU A 298 -27.86 -8.74 6.20
C GLU A 298 -29.13 -8.54 5.35
N THR A 299 -30.07 -7.71 5.83
CA THR A 299 -31.38 -7.52 5.20
C THR A 299 -31.59 -6.13 4.61
N GLY A 300 -30.66 -5.21 4.89
CA GLY A 300 -30.67 -3.83 4.46
C GLY A 300 -30.08 -3.59 3.08
N SER A 301 -30.35 -2.40 2.54
CA SER A 301 -29.84 -2.00 1.22
C SER A 301 -28.31 -1.86 1.20
N LYS A 302 -27.67 -1.53 2.35
CA LYS A 302 -26.22 -1.54 2.52
C LYS A 302 -25.61 -2.91 2.22
N GLY A 303 -26.17 -3.99 2.76
CA GLY A 303 -25.75 -5.35 2.42
C GLY A 303 -25.94 -5.67 0.94
N TRP A 304 -27.09 -5.27 0.38
CA TRP A 304 -27.43 -5.55 -1.02
C TRP A 304 -26.47 -4.91 -2.04
N ILE A 305 -26.12 -3.62 -1.87
CA ILE A 305 -25.20 -2.92 -2.77
C ILE A 305 -23.77 -3.46 -2.70
N VAL A 306 -23.36 -4.02 -1.55
CA VAL A 306 -22.03 -4.63 -1.39
C VAL A 306 -21.86 -5.81 -2.33
N TRP A 307 -22.88 -6.65 -2.54
CA TRP A 307 -22.79 -7.77 -3.48
C TRP A 307 -22.55 -7.33 -4.93
N ILE A 308 -23.18 -6.24 -5.36
CA ILE A 308 -22.95 -5.65 -6.68
C ILE A 308 -21.51 -5.12 -6.77
N SER A 309 -21.08 -4.38 -5.75
CA SER A 309 -19.70 -3.88 -5.66
C SER A 309 -18.68 -5.02 -5.72
N LEU A 310 -18.93 -6.14 -5.03
CA LEU A 310 -18.04 -7.30 -5.00
C LEU A 310 -17.92 -7.95 -6.37
N ALA A 311 -19.02 -8.09 -7.11
CA ALA A 311 -19.01 -8.63 -8.45
C ALA A 311 -18.20 -7.75 -9.42
N ILE A 312 -18.34 -6.43 -9.32
CA ILE A 312 -17.50 -5.48 -10.07
C ILE A 312 -16.02 -5.66 -9.70
N MET A 313 -15.69 -5.75 -8.40
CA MET A 313 -14.30 -5.94 -7.94
C MET A 313 -13.71 -7.25 -8.47
N LEU A 314 -14.47 -8.34 -8.42
CA LEU A 314 -14.04 -9.65 -8.91
C LEU A 314 -13.81 -9.62 -10.43
N ALA A 315 -14.76 -9.06 -11.18
CA ALA A 315 -14.65 -8.92 -12.62
C ALA A 315 -13.42 -8.09 -13.01
N ASP A 316 -13.24 -6.91 -12.40
CA ASP A 316 -12.09 -6.05 -12.66
C ASP A 316 -10.76 -6.73 -12.31
N SER A 317 -10.71 -7.46 -11.19
CA SER A 317 -9.51 -8.19 -10.77
C SER A 317 -9.14 -9.29 -11.76
N VAL A 318 -10.12 -10.08 -12.22
CA VAL A 318 -9.92 -11.15 -13.20
C VAL A 318 -9.40 -10.58 -14.51
N ILE A 319 -10.00 -9.49 -15.01
CA ILE A 319 -9.61 -8.89 -16.28
C ILE A 319 -8.25 -8.20 -16.19
N SER A 320 -8.03 -7.36 -15.17
CA SER A 320 -6.81 -6.57 -15.05
C SER A 320 -5.60 -7.46 -14.77
N LEU A 321 -5.71 -8.41 -13.83
CA LEU A 321 -4.64 -9.35 -13.52
C LEU A 321 -4.48 -10.38 -14.64
N GLY A 322 -5.58 -10.85 -15.25
CA GLY A 322 -5.53 -11.70 -16.43
C GLY A 322 -4.76 -11.05 -17.59
N TYR A 323 -5.03 -9.78 -17.87
CA TYR A 323 -4.28 -9.03 -18.88
C TYR A 323 -2.79 -8.96 -18.55
N ILE A 324 -2.42 -8.62 -17.31
CA ILE A 324 -1.01 -8.57 -16.88
C ILE A 324 -0.34 -9.95 -17.02
N ALA A 325 -1.03 -11.03 -16.66
CA ALA A 325 -0.50 -12.39 -16.73
C ALA A 325 -0.35 -12.92 -18.16
N PHE A 326 -1.35 -12.69 -19.02
CA PHE A 326 -1.41 -13.27 -20.37
C PHE A 326 -0.76 -12.38 -21.43
N ARG A 327 -0.60 -11.07 -21.21
CA ARG A 327 0.00 -10.15 -22.18
C ARG A 327 1.39 -10.58 -22.67
N PRO A 328 2.35 -11.01 -21.81
CA PRO A 328 3.64 -11.51 -22.28
C PRO A 328 3.51 -12.76 -23.15
N VAL A 329 2.55 -13.63 -22.84
CA VAL A 329 2.27 -14.85 -23.60
C VAL A 329 1.64 -14.51 -24.94
N VAL A 330 0.76 -13.52 -25.04
CA VAL A 330 0.14 -13.12 -26.31
C VAL A 330 1.16 -12.45 -27.23
N LEU A 331 2.01 -11.57 -26.70
CA LEU A 331 2.99 -10.82 -27.50
C LEU A 331 4.18 -11.68 -27.93
N ASN A 332 4.67 -12.55 -27.04
CA ASN A 332 5.89 -13.34 -27.28
C ASN A 332 5.60 -14.83 -27.52
N GLY A 333 4.34 -15.27 -27.42
CA GLY A 333 3.93 -16.66 -27.50
C GLY A 333 4.27 -17.31 -28.83
N GLY A 334 4.20 -16.58 -29.94
CA GLY A 334 4.60 -17.12 -31.25
C GLY A 334 6.07 -17.56 -31.28
N ARG A 335 6.96 -16.79 -30.64
CA ARG A 335 8.38 -17.15 -30.51
C ARG A 335 8.58 -18.24 -29.46
N PHE A 336 7.92 -18.13 -28.31
CA PHE A 336 8.01 -19.11 -27.22
C PHE A 336 7.50 -20.50 -27.62
N PHE A 337 6.31 -20.60 -28.23
CA PHE A 337 5.75 -21.87 -28.71
C PHE A 337 6.55 -22.44 -29.88
N SER A 338 7.11 -21.61 -30.76
CA SER A 338 7.99 -22.08 -31.83
C SER A 338 9.29 -22.65 -31.26
N GLU A 339 9.89 -22.00 -30.25
CA GLU A 339 11.08 -22.47 -29.55
C GLU A 339 10.83 -23.78 -28.77
N VAL A 340 9.71 -23.85 -28.03
CA VAL A 340 9.28 -25.05 -27.29
C VAL A 340 8.99 -26.20 -28.25
N ARG A 341 8.26 -25.94 -29.36
CA ARG A 341 7.97 -26.95 -30.38
C ARG A 341 9.24 -27.43 -31.09
N ARG A 342 10.20 -26.54 -31.32
CA ARG A 342 11.51 -26.87 -31.90
C ARG A 342 12.35 -27.75 -30.97
N ASN A 343 12.38 -27.44 -29.67
CA ASN A 343 13.12 -28.22 -28.68
C ASN A 343 12.46 -29.57 -28.38
N PHE A 344 11.12 -29.61 -28.39
CA PHE A 344 10.36 -30.85 -28.25
C PHE A 344 10.58 -31.79 -29.44
N ASN A 345 10.57 -31.27 -30.68
CA ASN A 345 10.85 -32.06 -31.88
C ASN A 345 12.31 -32.55 -31.98
N LYS A 346 13.25 -31.89 -31.29
CA LYS A 346 14.68 -32.30 -31.25
C LYS A 346 15.01 -33.28 -30.13
N GLY A 347 14.04 -33.65 -29.29
CA GLY A 347 14.27 -34.55 -28.15
C GLY A 347 15.24 -34.00 -27.11
N ASP A 348 15.46 -32.67 -27.07
CA ASP A 348 16.41 -32.04 -26.16
C ASP A 348 15.69 -31.57 -24.88
N TRP A 349 15.47 -32.51 -23.96
CA TRP A 349 14.83 -32.26 -22.67
C TRP A 349 15.65 -31.31 -21.79
N LYS A 350 16.98 -31.25 -21.98
CA LYS A 350 17.87 -30.30 -21.29
C LYS A 350 17.74 -28.88 -21.85
N GLY A 351 17.49 -28.74 -23.15
CA GLY A 351 17.15 -27.46 -23.79
C GLY A 351 15.86 -26.84 -23.25
N LEU A 352 14.85 -27.67 -22.95
CA LEU A 352 13.57 -27.25 -22.36
C LEU A 352 13.71 -26.76 -20.91
N LEU A 353 14.57 -27.40 -20.11
CA LEU A 353 14.95 -26.94 -18.76
C LEU A 353 15.83 -25.67 -18.78
N LYS A 354 16.56 -25.40 -19.87
CA LYS A 354 17.38 -24.20 -20.07
C LYS A 354 16.63 -22.99 -20.62
N ILE A 355 15.34 -23.10 -20.93
CA ILE A 355 14.50 -21.95 -21.35
C ILE A 355 14.43 -20.86 -20.26
N GLY A 356 14.80 -21.16 -19.02
CA GLY A 356 14.99 -20.19 -17.93
C GLY A 356 16.44 -19.78 -17.61
N GLY A 357 17.45 -20.25 -18.35
CA GLY A 357 18.86 -20.15 -17.91
C GLY A 357 19.93 -19.94 -18.99
N GLY A 358 19.56 -19.61 -20.22
CA GLY A 358 20.52 -19.25 -21.27
C GLY A 358 20.85 -17.75 -21.25
N ASN A 359 22.14 -17.39 -21.23
CA ASN A 359 22.67 -16.05 -21.50
C ASN A 359 22.17 -15.54 -22.87
N SER A 360 20.97 -14.97 -22.90
CA SER A 360 20.39 -14.27 -24.04
C SER A 360 20.50 -12.77 -23.77
N THR A 361 21.54 -12.17 -24.32
CA THR A 361 21.71 -10.74 -24.58
C THR A 361 20.76 -10.26 -25.67
N THR A 362 19.45 -10.47 -25.48
CA THR A 362 18.43 -9.86 -26.33
C THR A 362 17.45 -9.14 -25.44
N GLY A 363 17.48 -7.81 -25.51
CA GLY A 363 16.76 -6.89 -24.64
C GLY A 363 15.30 -7.28 -24.45
N TYR A 364 14.90 -7.39 -23.18
CA TYR A 364 13.52 -7.17 -22.80
C TYR A 364 13.24 -5.69 -23.01
N ALA A 365 12.45 -5.36 -24.03
CA ALA A 365 12.08 -3.98 -24.30
C ALA A 365 11.26 -3.45 -23.11
N PRO A 366 11.68 -2.35 -22.45
CA PRO A 366 10.82 -1.66 -21.51
C PRO A 366 9.55 -1.23 -22.25
N ILE A 367 8.40 -1.37 -21.60
CA ILE A 367 7.15 -0.84 -22.12
C ILE A 367 7.29 0.68 -22.11
N MET A 368 7.54 1.26 -23.28
CA MET A 368 7.53 2.70 -23.48
C MET A 368 6.12 3.23 -23.22
N VAL A 369 5.86 3.70 -22.00
CA VAL A 369 4.86 4.75 -21.79
C VAL A 369 5.56 6.05 -22.13
N ARG A 370 5.11 6.69 -23.20
CA ARG A 370 5.62 7.95 -23.74
C ARG A 370 5.31 9.12 -22.80
N GLU A 371 6.03 9.18 -21.69
CA GLU A 371 6.28 10.39 -20.90
C GLU A 371 7.75 10.31 -20.48
N GLU A 372 8.59 11.03 -21.22
CA GLU A 372 10.01 11.20 -20.95
C GLU A 372 10.17 11.91 -19.60
N VAL A 373 10.65 11.18 -18.61
CA VAL A 373 11.28 11.75 -17.41
C VAL A 373 12.68 11.16 -17.38
N SER A 374 13.65 11.96 -17.83
CA SER A 374 15.07 11.64 -17.84
C SER A 374 15.57 11.52 -16.40
N THR A 375 16.22 10.42 -16.06
CA THR A 375 16.91 10.23 -14.77
C THR A 375 18.29 10.92 -14.79
N PRO A 376 18.73 11.56 -13.69
CA PRO A 376 19.84 12.52 -13.70
C PRO A 376 21.23 11.88 -13.48
N LEU A 377 21.68 11.02 -14.38
CA LEU A 377 23.06 10.52 -14.39
C LEU A 377 23.66 10.49 -15.82
N GLU A 378 23.49 11.59 -16.56
CA GLU A 378 24.32 11.89 -17.73
C GLU A 378 25.26 13.05 -17.39
N GLU A 379 26.39 12.74 -16.73
CA GLU A 379 27.58 13.60 -16.84
C GLU A 379 28.54 12.93 -17.82
N THR A 380 28.77 13.56 -18.97
CA THR A 380 30.12 13.69 -19.56
C THR A 380 30.08 14.64 -20.77
N GLY A 381 30.61 15.86 -20.58
CA GLY A 381 31.37 16.68 -21.55
C GLY A 381 30.74 17.09 -22.90
N PRO A 382 30.95 18.34 -23.36
CA PRO A 382 30.57 18.73 -24.71
C PRO A 382 31.49 18.04 -25.74
N CYS A 383 30.96 17.07 -26.49
CA CYS A 383 31.60 16.57 -27.70
C CYS A 383 31.61 17.67 -28.77
N THR A 384 32.72 18.37 -28.88
CA THR A 384 33.02 19.26 -30.02
C THR A 384 32.85 18.49 -31.34
N GLN A 385 32.06 19.06 -32.24
CA GLN A 385 31.88 18.57 -33.61
C GLN A 385 33.22 18.61 -34.36
N GLY A 386 33.75 17.43 -34.67
CA GLY A 386 34.94 17.26 -35.49
C GLY A 386 35.22 15.79 -35.70
N ASP A 387 35.14 15.37 -36.95
CA ASP A 387 35.59 14.10 -37.53
C ASP A 387 34.70 12.85 -37.47
N SER A 388 34.49 12.35 -38.69
CA SER A 388 33.67 11.25 -39.12
C SER A 388 34.21 9.88 -38.69
N SER A 389 33.52 9.23 -37.74
CA SER A 389 33.51 7.77 -37.60
C SER A 389 32.23 7.30 -36.84
N PRO A 390 31.34 6.51 -37.45
CA PRO A 390 30.03 6.18 -36.87
C PRO A 390 30.03 4.98 -35.91
N THR A 391 31.17 4.58 -35.33
CA THR A 391 31.30 3.28 -34.64
C THR A 391 31.51 3.33 -33.12
N PHE A 392 31.63 4.52 -32.51
CA PHE A 392 31.94 4.62 -31.08
C PHE A 392 30.75 5.00 -30.18
N CYS A 393 29.72 5.66 -30.72
CA CYS A 393 28.58 6.15 -29.93
C CYS A 393 27.49 5.11 -29.63
N GLU A 394 27.48 3.95 -30.29
CA GLU A 394 26.52 2.87 -29.98
C GLU A 394 26.92 2.06 -28.73
N GLY A 395 28.18 2.14 -28.27
CA GLY A 395 28.68 1.33 -27.15
C GLY A 395 28.38 1.87 -25.74
N ILE A 396 27.89 3.11 -25.60
CA ILE A 396 27.74 3.77 -24.29
C ILE A 396 26.33 3.57 -23.69
N LYS A 397 25.30 3.24 -24.50
CA LYS A 397 23.94 2.96 -24.01
C LYS A 397 23.76 1.58 -23.36
N ASP A 398 24.73 0.68 -23.52
CA ASP A 398 24.66 -0.73 -23.09
C ASP A 398 25.45 -1.05 -21.82
N ILE A 399 25.99 -0.04 -21.11
CA ILE A 399 26.62 -0.26 -19.81
C ILE A 399 25.48 -0.48 -18.79
N PRO A 400 25.32 -1.67 -18.18
CA PRO A 400 24.35 -1.84 -17.11
C PRO A 400 24.70 -0.86 -16.00
N GLU A 401 23.74 -0.02 -15.59
CA GLU A 401 23.88 0.77 -14.36
C GLU A 401 24.44 -0.14 -13.27
N PRO A 402 25.53 0.27 -12.59
CA PRO A 402 26.11 -0.56 -11.56
C PRO A 402 25.04 -0.77 -10.47
N ASP A 403 24.72 -2.04 -10.21
CA ASP A 403 23.94 -2.40 -9.03
C ASP A 403 24.70 -1.98 -7.76
N ALA A 404 24.04 -2.03 -6.61
CA ALA A 404 24.70 -1.83 -5.33
C ALA A 404 25.91 -2.78 -5.18
N PRO A 405 26.99 -2.33 -4.50
CA PRO A 405 28.15 -3.18 -4.22
C PRO A 405 27.73 -4.56 -3.68
N PRO A 406 28.43 -5.66 -4.05
CA PRO A 406 28.05 -7.00 -3.62
C PRO A 406 27.88 -7.18 -2.11
N GLU A 407 28.62 -6.39 -1.31
CA GLU A 407 28.54 -6.31 0.15
C GLU A 407 27.22 -5.71 0.69
N HIS A 408 26.55 -4.87 -0.10
CA HIS A 408 25.27 -4.24 0.22
C HIS A 408 24.06 -5.09 -0.23
N LEU A 409 24.28 -6.12 -1.04
CA LEU A 409 23.24 -7.03 -1.49
C LEU A 409 22.95 -8.10 -0.43
N VAL A 410 21.71 -8.59 -0.42
CA VAL A 410 21.35 -9.76 0.38
C VAL A 410 21.90 -11.00 -0.32
N SER A 411 22.65 -11.83 0.41
CA SER A 411 23.21 -13.06 -0.15
C SER A 411 22.12 -14.01 -0.64
N ASN A 412 22.33 -14.64 -1.80
CA ASN A 412 21.43 -15.65 -2.35
C ASN A 412 21.16 -16.80 -1.34
N LEU A 413 22.17 -17.15 -0.54
CA LEU A 413 22.03 -18.18 0.49
C LEU A 413 21.01 -17.74 1.56
N THR A 414 21.09 -16.50 2.02
CA THR A 414 20.13 -15.91 2.97
C THR A 414 18.73 -15.89 2.38
N VAL A 415 18.57 -15.59 1.10
CA VAL A 415 17.27 -15.59 0.42
C VAL A 415 16.68 -16.99 0.38
N TRP A 416 17.41 -18.01 -0.12
CA TRP A 416 16.87 -19.35 -0.25
C TRP A 416 16.55 -20.00 1.10
N ILE A 417 17.47 -19.89 2.07
CA ILE A 417 17.24 -20.40 3.43
C ILE A 417 16.11 -19.63 4.09
N GLY A 418 16.12 -18.30 4.02
CA GLY A 418 15.09 -17.45 4.58
C GLY A 418 13.71 -17.72 3.99
N LEU A 419 13.61 -17.99 2.69
CA LEU A 419 12.36 -18.31 2.02
C LEU A 419 11.83 -19.67 2.47
N ALA A 420 12.68 -20.69 2.51
CA ALA A 420 12.29 -22.01 3.00
C ALA A 420 11.83 -21.97 4.47
N LEU A 421 12.58 -21.28 5.34
CA LEU A 421 12.25 -21.14 6.76
C LEU A 421 10.98 -20.32 6.98
N SER A 422 10.79 -19.21 6.27
CA SER A 422 9.59 -18.37 6.40
C SER A 422 8.33 -19.06 5.87
N ILE A 423 8.42 -19.82 4.77
CA ILE A 423 7.31 -20.64 4.26
C ILE A 423 6.96 -21.74 5.28
N LEU A 424 7.97 -22.47 5.77
CA LEU A 424 7.75 -23.52 6.77
C LEU A 424 7.12 -22.95 8.04
N PHE A 425 7.62 -21.81 8.51
CA PHE A 425 7.10 -21.12 9.68
C PHE A 425 5.65 -20.65 9.47
N CYS A 426 5.32 -20.10 8.30
CA CYS A 426 3.94 -19.76 7.93
C CYS A 426 3.01 -20.97 8.00
N ILE A 427 3.41 -22.09 7.39
CA ILE A 427 2.62 -23.33 7.38
C ILE A 427 2.41 -23.86 8.81
N ILE A 428 3.48 -23.90 9.62
CA ILE A 428 3.41 -24.34 11.02
C ILE A 428 2.51 -23.42 11.84
N ALA A 429 2.68 -22.10 11.72
CA ALA A 429 1.88 -21.12 12.44
C ALA A 429 0.38 -21.29 12.14
N ILE A 430 0.00 -21.40 10.87
CA ILE A 430 -1.39 -21.64 10.47
C ILE A 430 -1.90 -22.97 11.02
N ARG A 431 -1.07 -24.02 10.99
CA ARG A 431 -1.44 -25.35 11.49
C ARG A 431 -1.62 -25.40 13.01
N VAL A 432 -0.86 -24.61 13.76
CA VAL A 432 -0.97 -24.47 15.22
C VAL A 432 -2.19 -23.63 15.59
N VAL A 433 -2.43 -22.52 14.88
CA VAL A 433 -3.53 -21.59 15.19
C VAL A 433 -4.90 -22.16 14.83
N PHE A 434 -5.05 -22.74 13.63
CA PHE A 434 -6.33 -23.23 13.13
C PHE A 434 -6.49 -24.75 13.22
N GLY A 435 -5.45 -25.47 13.63
CA GLY A 435 -5.56 -26.90 13.90
C GLY A 435 -5.95 -27.70 12.65
N ALA A 436 -6.90 -28.61 12.81
CA ALA A 436 -7.47 -29.41 11.73
C ALA A 436 -8.56 -28.67 10.92
N LEU A 437 -8.91 -27.43 11.28
CA LEU A 437 -9.95 -26.67 10.59
C LEU A 437 -9.54 -26.32 9.15
N VAL A 438 -8.24 -26.10 8.94
CA VAL A 438 -7.64 -25.83 7.63
C VAL A 438 -6.75 -27.02 7.24
N PRO A 439 -7.06 -27.70 6.11
CA PRO A 439 -6.27 -28.83 5.68
C PRO A 439 -4.89 -28.38 5.18
N LEU A 440 -3.86 -29.19 5.43
CA LEU A 440 -2.47 -28.83 5.13
C LEU A 440 -2.23 -28.51 3.66
N TYR A 441 -2.87 -29.25 2.74
CA TYR A 441 -2.74 -28.99 1.31
C TYR A 441 -3.22 -27.59 0.94
N ALA A 442 -4.30 -27.10 1.57
CA ALA A 442 -4.84 -25.77 1.30
C ALA A 442 -3.87 -24.68 1.75
N THR A 443 -3.26 -24.83 2.92
CA THR A 443 -2.24 -23.89 3.41
C THR A 443 -1.03 -23.86 2.49
N ILE A 444 -0.51 -25.02 2.09
CA ILE A 444 0.64 -25.12 1.17
C ILE A 444 0.31 -24.43 -0.15
N THR A 445 -0.82 -24.78 -0.76
CA THR A 445 -1.27 -24.16 -2.01
C THR A 445 -1.45 -22.65 -1.87
N ALA A 446 -1.96 -22.16 -0.74
CA ALA A 446 -2.17 -20.74 -0.50
C ALA A 446 -0.85 -19.96 -0.48
N VAL A 447 0.17 -20.50 0.21
CA VAL A 447 1.49 -19.86 0.27
C VAL A 447 2.14 -19.82 -1.12
N PHE A 448 2.14 -20.92 -1.87
CA PHE A 448 2.70 -20.94 -3.23
C PHE A 448 1.96 -20.00 -4.17
N MET A 449 0.63 -19.95 -4.07
CA MET A 449 -0.19 -19.02 -4.84
C MET A 449 0.13 -17.56 -4.47
N ALA A 450 0.31 -17.25 -3.19
CA ALA A 450 0.69 -15.93 -2.71
C ALA A 450 2.00 -15.45 -3.32
N LEU A 451 3.01 -16.33 -3.44
CA LEU A 451 4.28 -16.00 -4.09
C LEU A 451 4.07 -15.60 -5.55
N ILE A 452 3.30 -16.37 -6.32
CA ILE A 452 3.02 -16.07 -7.73
C ILE A 452 2.27 -14.73 -7.87
N LEU A 453 1.22 -14.54 -7.07
CA LEU A 453 0.42 -13.31 -7.12
C LEU A 453 1.20 -12.07 -6.68
N SER A 454 2.15 -12.22 -5.76
CA SER A 454 3.00 -11.11 -5.31
C SER A 454 3.86 -10.52 -6.44
N ILE A 455 4.27 -11.33 -7.43
CA ILE A 455 4.98 -10.84 -8.62
C ILE A 455 4.10 -9.86 -9.40
N MET A 456 2.81 -10.20 -9.56
CA MET A 456 1.84 -9.34 -10.24
C MET A 456 1.58 -8.06 -9.44
N GLY A 457 1.44 -8.19 -8.12
CA GLY A 457 1.25 -7.06 -7.23
C GLY A 457 2.41 -6.07 -7.27
N VAL A 458 3.65 -6.57 -7.20
CA VAL A 458 4.87 -5.75 -7.29
C VAL A 458 4.97 -5.02 -8.63
N ARG A 459 4.63 -5.67 -9.75
CA ARG A 459 4.67 -5.04 -11.07
C ARG A 459 3.63 -3.95 -11.21
N ALA A 460 2.38 -4.24 -10.85
CA ALA A 460 1.31 -3.24 -10.84
C ALA A 460 1.70 -2.05 -9.95
N LEU A 461 2.23 -2.30 -8.75
CA LEU A 461 2.72 -1.27 -7.85
C LEU A 461 3.85 -0.43 -8.48
N GLY A 462 4.79 -1.05 -9.19
CA GLY A 462 5.87 -0.35 -9.87
C GLY A 462 5.41 0.54 -11.03
N GLU A 463 4.31 0.19 -11.68
CA GLU A 463 3.75 0.94 -12.82
C GLU A 463 2.74 2.01 -12.40
N THR A 464 1.84 1.71 -11.45
CA THR A 464 0.66 2.55 -11.14
C THR A 464 0.65 3.11 -9.72
N ASP A 465 1.67 2.79 -8.91
CA ASP A 465 1.73 3.12 -7.47
C ASP A 465 0.64 2.47 -6.60
N LEU A 466 -0.18 1.60 -7.19
CA LEU A 466 -1.24 0.91 -6.51
C LEU A 466 -0.94 -0.58 -6.47
N ASN A 467 -0.77 -1.13 -5.27
CA ASN A 467 -0.67 -2.56 -5.08
C ASN A 467 -2.11 -3.12 -5.08
N PRO A 468 -2.53 -3.91 -6.07
CA PRO A 468 -3.90 -4.42 -6.18
C PRO A 468 -4.15 -5.58 -5.20
N VAL A 469 -3.68 -5.45 -3.96
CA VAL A 469 -3.75 -6.45 -2.88
C VAL A 469 -5.17 -6.97 -2.70
N SER A 470 -6.14 -6.07 -2.74
CA SER A 470 -7.57 -6.41 -2.62
C SER A 470 -8.10 -7.24 -3.79
N GLY A 471 -7.56 -7.08 -4.99
CA GLY A 471 -7.92 -7.89 -6.16
C GLY A 471 -7.19 -9.23 -6.16
N ILE A 472 -5.91 -9.23 -5.78
CA ILE A 472 -5.08 -10.42 -5.61
C ILE A 472 -5.71 -11.40 -4.60
N SER A 473 -6.13 -10.90 -3.44
CA SER A 473 -6.77 -11.75 -2.42
C SER A 473 -8.11 -12.33 -2.90
N LYS A 474 -8.89 -11.57 -3.68
CA LYS A 474 -10.15 -12.05 -4.26
C LYS A 474 -9.94 -13.13 -5.33
N LEU A 475 -8.88 -13.03 -6.14
CA LEU A 475 -8.51 -14.13 -7.04
C LEU A 475 -8.12 -15.39 -6.26
N ALA A 476 -7.43 -15.24 -5.13
CA ALA A 476 -7.17 -16.36 -4.23
C ALA A 476 -8.47 -16.96 -3.67
N GLN A 477 -9.40 -16.13 -3.22
CA GLN A 477 -10.71 -16.60 -2.78
C GLN A 477 -11.47 -17.34 -3.89
N LEU A 478 -11.44 -16.85 -5.13
CA LEU A 478 -12.08 -17.52 -6.27
C LEU A 478 -11.41 -18.88 -6.56
N PHE A 479 -10.08 -18.93 -6.59
CA PHE A 479 -9.34 -20.17 -6.84
C PHE A 479 -9.61 -21.24 -5.76
N PHE A 480 -9.60 -20.85 -4.48
CA PHE A 480 -9.89 -21.77 -3.39
C PHE A 480 -11.34 -22.25 -3.37
N ALA A 481 -12.28 -21.47 -3.90
CA ALA A 481 -13.65 -21.94 -4.06
C ALA A 481 -13.80 -23.09 -5.07
N LEU A 482 -12.90 -23.18 -6.05
CA LEU A 482 -12.90 -24.25 -7.05
C LEU A 482 -12.26 -25.55 -6.52
N ILE A 483 -11.31 -25.44 -5.58
CA ILE A 483 -10.53 -26.57 -5.08
C ILE A 483 -11.13 -27.16 -3.81
N ILE A 484 -11.72 -26.32 -2.96
CA ILE A 484 -12.31 -26.77 -1.70
C ILE A 484 -13.75 -27.23 -1.94
N PRO A 485 -14.10 -28.49 -1.61
CA PRO A 485 -15.47 -28.98 -1.76
C PRO A 485 -16.45 -28.12 -0.95
N GLN A 486 -17.56 -27.72 -1.58
CA GLN A 486 -18.59 -26.89 -0.93
C GLN A 486 -19.36 -27.64 0.17
N SER A 487 -19.27 -28.98 0.19
CA SER A 487 -19.76 -29.82 1.28
C SER A 487 -18.96 -29.68 2.58
N ASN A 488 -17.74 -29.12 2.53
CA ASN A 488 -16.93 -28.88 3.71
C ASN A 488 -17.49 -27.69 4.51
N LYS A 489 -17.88 -27.92 5.77
CA LYS A 489 -18.38 -26.88 6.68
C LYS A 489 -17.38 -25.72 6.85
N ASN A 490 -16.09 -25.99 6.72
CA ASN A 490 -15.02 -25.01 6.88
C ASN A 490 -14.65 -24.30 5.57
N SER A 491 -15.42 -24.47 4.48
CA SER A 491 -15.09 -23.90 3.17
C SER A 491 -14.87 -22.39 3.20
N VAL A 492 -15.75 -21.66 3.91
CA VAL A 492 -15.66 -20.20 4.09
C VAL A 492 -14.42 -19.81 4.91
N LEU A 493 -14.13 -20.54 5.99
CA LEU A 493 -12.94 -20.31 6.83
C LEU A 493 -11.64 -20.54 6.04
N ILE A 494 -11.54 -21.65 5.32
CA ILE A 494 -10.37 -22.00 4.49
C ILE A 494 -10.16 -20.92 3.42
N ASN A 495 -11.26 -20.46 2.80
CA ASN A 495 -11.25 -19.39 1.80
C ASN A 495 -10.71 -18.07 2.37
N LEU A 496 -11.18 -17.65 3.54
CA LEU A 496 -10.70 -16.45 4.24
C LEU A 496 -9.20 -16.52 4.53
N ILE A 497 -8.73 -17.65 5.08
CA ILE A 497 -7.32 -17.85 5.45
C ILE A 497 -6.44 -17.84 4.21
N ALA A 498 -6.84 -18.51 3.12
CA ALA A 498 -6.09 -18.53 1.87
C ALA A 498 -5.97 -17.14 1.23
N GLY A 499 -7.06 -16.37 1.24
CA GLY A 499 -7.03 -14.98 0.80
C GLY A 499 -6.10 -14.12 1.67
N ALA A 500 -6.12 -14.29 2.99
CA ALA A 500 -5.28 -13.55 3.93
C ALA A 500 -3.79 -13.78 3.70
N VAL A 501 -3.41 -15.05 3.47
CA VAL A 501 -2.02 -15.42 3.10
C VAL A 501 -1.60 -14.73 1.81
N SER A 502 -2.48 -14.70 0.80
CA SER A 502 -2.21 -14.06 -0.50
C SER A 502 -2.09 -12.54 -0.40
N GLU A 503 -2.94 -11.89 0.39
CA GLU A 503 -2.86 -10.46 0.70
C GLU A 503 -1.54 -10.13 1.39
N SER A 504 -1.19 -10.86 2.45
CA SER A 504 0.02 -10.63 3.23
C SER A 504 1.29 -10.71 2.38
N GLY A 505 1.40 -11.75 1.54
CA GLY A 505 2.55 -11.95 0.66
C GLY A 505 2.71 -10.84 -0.38
N ALA A 506 1.62 -10.46 -1.04
CA ALA A 506 1.63 -9.39 -2.04
C ALA A 506 1.87 -8.00 -1.43
N LEU A 507 1.32 -7.72 -0.24
CA LEU A 507 1.52 -6.46 0.46
C LEU A 507 2.99 -6.27 0.84
N GLN A 508 3.59 -7.24 1.53
CA GLN A 508 4.99 -7.15 1.99
C GLN A 508 5.99 -7.08 0.85
N ALA A 509 5.79 -7.89 -0.19
CA ALA A 509 6.66 -7.84 -1.36
C ALA A 509 6.58 -6.46 -2.02
N GLY A 510 5.38 -5.88 -2.12
CA GLY A 510 5.17 -4.53 -2.63
C GLY A 510 5.82 -3.46 -1.77
N ASP A 511 5.60 -3.48 -0.46
CA ASP A 511 6.18 -2.54 0.50
C ASP A 511 7.72 -2.54 0.42
N LEU A 512 8.35 -3.73 0.41
CA LEU A 512 9.81 -3.83 0.26
C LEU A 512 10.31 -3.26 -1.06
N MET A 513 9.56 -3.41 -2.17
CA MET A 513 9.97 -2.86 -3.46
C MET A 513 9.91 -1.34 -3.51
N GLN A 514 8.90 -0.74 -2.87
CA GLN A 514 8.81 0.72 -2.73
C GLN A 514 9.99 1.26 -1.90
N ASP A 515 10.33 0.56 -0.81
CA ASP A 515 11.45 0.92 0.03
C ASP A 515 12.76 0.77 -0.75
N LEU A 516 12.99 -0.37 -1.40
CA LEU A 516 14.20 -0.61 -2.19
C LEU A 516 14.35 0.35 -3.35
N LYS A 517 13.27 0.84 -3.97
CA LYS A 517 13.33 1.94 -4.93
C LYS A 517 13.83 3.21 -4.26
N THR A 518 13.24 3.57 -3.12
CA THR A 518 13.65 4.75 -2.33
C THR A 518 15.15 4.71 -2.01
N GLY A 519 15.61 3.56 -1.52
CA GLY A 519 17.01 3.34 -1.20
C GLY A 519 17.92 3.35 -2.43
N HIS A 520 17.51 2.73 -3.53
CA HIS A 520 18.29 2.74 -4.77
C HIS A 520 18.53 4.16 -5.31
N LEU A 521 17.53 5.04 -5.26
CA LEU A 521 17.67 6.44 -5.68
C LEU A 521 18.56 7.28 -4.74
N LEU A 522 18.68 6.89 -3.48
CA LEU A 522 19.47 7.60 -2.47
C LEU A 522 20.83 6.94 -2.17
N GLY A 523 21.12 5.79 -2.77
CA GLY A 523 22.33 5.01 -2.52
C GLY A 523 22.31 4.21 -1.20
N ALA A 524 21.15 3.94 -0.62
CA ALA A 524 21.03 3.11 0.58
C ALA A 524 21.23 1.62 0.27
N ALA A 525 21.85 0.89 1.20
CA ALA A 525 22.14 -0.53 1.02
C ALA A 525 20.87 -1.41 1.08
N PRO A 526 20.60 -2.25 0.06
CA PRO A 526 19.44 -3.15 0.05
C PRO A 526 19.37 -4.12 1.23
N ASN A 527 20.52 -4.58 1.73
CA ASN A 527 20.58 -5.48 2.88
C ASN A 527 20.09 -4.83 4.17
N ALA A 528 20.38 -3.54 4.39
CA ALA A 528 19.95 -2.79 5.55
C ALA A 528 18.43 -2.60 5.55
N GLN A 529 17.86 -2.32 4.38
CA GLN A 529 16.41 -2.22 4.20
C GLN A 529 15.72 -3.56 4.40
N PHE A 530 16.26 -4.64 3.84
CA PHE A 530 15.76 -6.00 4.06
C PHE A 530 15.67 -6.35 5.55
N TRP A 531 16.77 -6.16 6.30
CA TRP A 531 16.76 -6.44 7.74
C TRP A 531 15.90 -5.47 8.54
N GLY A 532 15.87 -4.19 8.16
CA GLY A 532 14.99 -3.19 8.75
C GLY A 532 13.52 -3.60 8.62
N GLN A 533 13.12 -4.10 7.45
CA GLN A 533 11.77 -4.57 7.20
C GLN A 533 11.46 -5.88 7.91
N ILE A 534 12.39 -6.84 7.99
CA ILE A 534 12.19 -8.07 8.79
C ILE A 534 11.92 -7.72 10.25
N ILE A 535 12.69 -6.80 10.84
CA ILE A 535 12.52 -6.37 12.24
C ILE A 535 11.23 -5.57 12.41
N GLY A 536 10.97 -4.59 11.53
CA GLY A 536 9.77 -3.76 11.56
C GLY A 536 8.49 -4.59 11.42
N SER A 537 8.45 -5.54 10.48
CA SER A 537 7.35 -6.50 10.33
C SER A 537 7.18 -7.41 11.53
N ALA A 538 8.27 -7.94 12.11
CA ALA A 538 8.18 -8.80 13.29
C ALA A 538 7.61 -8.07 14.52
N VAL A 539 8.12 -6.86 14.80
CA VAL A 539 7.60 -6.02 15.89
C VAL A 539 6.17 -5.58 15.59
N GLY A 540 5.90 -5.17 14.34
CA GLY A 540 4.57 -4.78 13.88
C GLY A 540 3.55 -5.90 13.97
N ALA A 541 3.91 -7.15 13.72
CA ALA A 541 3.03 -8.31 13.87
C ALA A 541 2.57 -8.48 15.33
N VAL A 542 3.50 -8.37 16.28
CA VAL A 542 3.19 -8.45 17.72
C VAL A 542 2.36 -7.24 18.17
N VAL A 543 2.79 -6.04 17.80
CA VAL A 543 2.13 -4.79 18.18
C VAL A 543 0.74 -4.67 17.57
N SER A 544 0.53 -5.08 16.32
CA SER A 544 -0.78 -5.05 15.68
C SER A 544 -1.78 -5.96 16.39
N ALA A 545 -1.35 -7.15 16.83
CA ALA A 545 -2.19 -8.05 17.63
C ALA A 545 -2.58 -7.42 18.98
N LEU A 546 -1.62 -6.76 19.64
CA LEU A 546 -1.85 -6.01 20.89
C LEU A 546 -2.86 -4.88 20.71
N ILE A 547 -2.63 -4.03 19.71
CA ILE A 547 -3.48 -2.87 19.43
C ILE A 547 -4.88 -3.32 19.00
N TYR A 548 -5.00 -4.34 18.16
CA TYR A 548 -6.29 -4.90 17.77
C TYR A 548 -7.10 -5.39 18.98
N ARG A 549 -6.46 -6.16 19.88
CA ARG A 549 -7.10 -6.63 21.11
C ARG A 549 -7.51 -5.48 22.01
N LEU A 550 -6.68 -4.44 22.11
CA LEU A 550 -6.96 -3.26 22.90
C LEU A 550 -8.20 -2.52 22.39
N TYR A 551 -8.29 -2.24 21.09
CA TYR A 551 -9.48 -1.60 20.50
C TYR A 551 -10.74 -2.45 20.67
N THR A 552 -10.67 -3.75 20.37
CA THR A 552 -11.82 -4.67 20.46
C THR A 552 -12.26 -4.99 21.89
N SER A 553 -11.43 -4.72 22.90
CA SER A 553 -11.83 -4.84 24.31
C SER A 553 -12.57 -3.61 24.86
N VAL A 554 -12.36 -2.44 24.25
CA VAL A 554 -12.92 -1.17 24.72
C VAL A 554 -14.14 -0.75 23.90
N TYR A 555 -14.08 -0.97 22.59
CA TYR A 555 -15.14 -0.57 21.66
C TYR A 555 -15.95 -1.77 21.17
N VAL A 556 -17.23 -1.53 20.88
CA VAL A 556 -18.10 -2.51 20.24
C VAL A 556 -17.72 -2.63 18.76
N VAL A 557 -17.44 -3.86 18.33
CA VAL A 557 -17.06 -4.19 16.95
C VAL A 557 -17.91 -5.38 16.48
N PRO A 558 -18.68 -5.27 15.37
CA PRO A 558 -18.96 -4.05 14.60
C PRO A 558 -19.82 -3.05 15.39
N GLY A 559 -19.65 -1.74 15.14
CA GLY A 559 -20.45 -0.68 15.75
C GLY A 559 -20.34 0.65 14.98
N ASP A 560 -20.93 1.71 15.51
CA ASP A 560 -20.99 3.03 14.83
C ASP A 560 -19.61 3.62 14.54
N LEU A 561 -18.70 3.49 15.51
CA LEU A 561 -17.32 3.93 15.36
C LEU A 561 -16.53 2.96 14.49
N PHE A 562 -16.57 1.66 14.77
CA PHE A 562 -15.81 0.65 14.02
C PHE A 562 -16.73 -0.24 13.20
N GLN A 563 -17.03 0.21 11.98
CA GLN A 563 -17.94 -0.47 11.07
C GLN A 563 -17.34 -1.72 10.41
N VAL A 564 -16.00 -1.86 10.43
CA VAL A 564 -15.23 -2.96 9.82
C VAL A 564 -15.68 -3.34 8.39
N PRO A 565 -15.83 -2.38 7.47
CA PRO A 565 -16.37 -2.63 6.13
C PRO A 565 -15.55 -3.67 5.35
N THR A 566 -14.23 -3.68 5.55
CA THR A 566 -13.34 -4.67 4.95
C THR A 566 -13.71 -6.09 5.38
N ALA A 567 -14.05 -6.32 6.65
CA ALA A 567 -14.45 -7.64 7.13
C ALA A 567 -15.71 -8.18 6.41
N TYR A 568 -16.69 -7.30 6.15
CA TYR A 568 -17.87 -7.64 5.35
C TYR A 568 -17.51 -8.00 3.91
N VAL A 569 -16.64 -7.23 3.26
CA VAL A 569 -16.12 -7.53 1.91
C VAL A 569 -15.46 -8.90 1.88
N TRP A 570 -14.65 -9.25 2.87
CA TRP A 570 -13.96 -10.54 2.97
C TRP A 570 -14.93 -11.72 3.13
N ILE A 571 -15.83 -11.65 4.11
CA ILE A 571 -16.77 -12.75 4.39
C ILE A 571 -17.81 -12.92 3.28
N PHE A 572 -18.33 -11.81 2.71
CA PHE A 572 -19.28 -11.88 1.60
C PHE A 572 -18.61 -12.39 0.33
N THR A 573 -17.35 -12.04 0.06
CA THR A 573 -16.64 -12.65 -1.07
C THR A 573 -16.51 -14.16 -0.85
N ALA A 574 -16.09 -14.60 0.34
CA ALA A 574 -15.97 -16.02 0.65
C ALA A 574 -17.30 -16.77 0.51
N ARG A 575 -18.42 -16.16 0.92
CA ARG A 575 -19.78 -16.72 0.74
C ARG A 575 -20.24 -16.70 -0.72
N LEU A 576 -19.92 -15.65 -1.47
CA LEU A 576 -20.25 -15.50 -2.88
C LEU A 576 -19.70 -16.67 -3.68
N VAL A 577 -18.40 -16.90 -3.54
CA VAL A 577 -17.68 -17.91 -4.34
C VAL A 577 -17.98 -19.33 -3.87
N THR A 578 -18.44 -19.51 -2.63
CA THR A 578 -18.88 -20.81 -2.10
C THR A 578 -20.37 -21.10 -2.34
N GLY A 579 -21.09 -20.21 -3.03
CA GLY A 579 -22.48 -20.44 -3.44
C GLY A 579 -23.50 -20.32 -2.30
N LYS A 580 -23.17 -19.63 -1.19
CA LYS A 580 -24.12 -19.36 -0.10
C LYS A 580 -25.01 -18.17 -0.45
N GLY A 581 -26.29 -18.29 -0.07
CA GLY A 581 -27.42 -17.50 -0.57
C GLY A 581 -27.19 -15.99 -0.69
N LEU A 582 -27.49 -15.48 -1.89
CA LEU A 582 -27.54 -14.05 -2.21
C LEU A 582 -28.91 -13.46 -1.84
N PRO A 583 -28.96 -12.17 -1.47
CA PRO A 583 -30.23 -11.46 -1.36
C PRO A 583 -31.03 -11.52 -2.67
N HIS A 584 -32.36 -11.37 -2.56
CA HIS A 584 -33.24 -11.36 -3.72
C HIS A 584 -32.80 -10.30 -4.75
N MET A 585 -32.80 -10.68 -6.03
CA MET A 585 -32.30 -9.89 -7.17
C MET A 585 -30.82 -9.46 -7.16
N ALA A 586 -30.06 -9.69 -6.09
CA ALA A 586 -28.66 -9.28 -6.01
C ALA A 586 -27.82 -9.97 -7.10
N TRP A 587 -28.10 -11.25 -7.41
CA TRP A 587 -27.38 -12.00 -8.43
C TRP A 587 -27.51 -11.40 -9.84
N GLN A 588 -28.72 -11.04 -10.32
CA GLN A 588 -28.84 -10.51 -11.68
C GLN A 588 -28.20 -9.13 -11.82
N TRP A 589 -28.32 -8.28 -10.79
CA TRP A 589 -27.68 -6.96 -10.79
C TRP A 589 -26.16 -7.06 -10.67
N ALA A 590 -25.66 -7.96 -9.83
CA ALA A 590 -24.24 -8.25 -9.72
C ALA A 590 -23.65 -8.78 -11.04
N ALA A 591 -24.34 -9.72 -11.70
CA ALA A 591 -23.92 -10.25 -13.00
C ALA A 591 -23.96 -9.17 -14.09
N GLY A 592 -25.03 -8.37 -14.15
CA GLY A 592 -25.14 -7.26 -15.10
C GLY A 592 -24.05 -6.21 -14.90
N ALA A 593 -23.79 -5.83 -13.64
CA ALA A 593 -22.71 -4.91 -13.31
C ALA A 593 -21.33 -5.49 -13.65
N ALA A 594 -21.08 -6.77 -13.37
CA ALA A 594 -19.84 -7.45 -13.73
C ALA A 594 -19.58 -7.43 -15.24
N VAL A 595 -20.61 -7.64 -16.07
CA VAL A 595 -20.50 -7.58 -17.54
C VAL A 595 -20.19 -6.16 -18.01
N VAL A 596 -20.95 -5.16 -17.54
CA VAL A 596 -20.73 -3.76 -17.90
C VAL A 596 -19.32 -3.33 -17.51
N PHE A 597 -18.91 -3.60 -16.27
CA PHE A 597 -17.61 -3.18 -15.78
C PHE A 597 -16.45 -3.95 -16.40
N THR A 598 -16.64 -5.23 -16.76
CA THR A 598 -15.68 -5.96 -17.60
C THR A 598 -15.44 -5.22 -18.91
N GLY A 599 -16.51 -4.77 -19.58
CA GLY A 599 -16.42 -3.95 -20.79
C GLY A 599 -15.65 -2.65 -20.54
N THR A 600 -15.96 -1.94 -19.46
CA THR A 600 -15.24 -0.69 -19.10
C THR A 600 -13.77 -0.94 -18.79
N THR A 601 -13.44 -2.01 -18.07
CA THR A 601 -12.06 -2.36 -17.72
C THR A 601 -11.28 -2.74 -18.98
N MET A 602 -11.88 -3.50 -19.90
CA MET A 602 -11.26 -3.80 -21.20
C MET A 602 -11.02 -2.54 -22.03
N LEU A 603 -12.02 -1.64 -22.10
CA LEU A 603 -11.89 -0.37 -22.80
C LEU A 603 -10.80 0.51 -22.18
N ARG A 604 -10.69 0.54 -20.85
CA ARG A 604 -9.62 1.22 -20.11
C ARG A 604 -8.25 0.63 -20.45
N ILE A 605 -8.12 -0.69 -20.47
CA ILE A 605 -6.85 -1.37 -20.82
C ILE A 605 -6.44 -1.04 -22.26
N VAL A 606 -7.38 -1.05 -23.21
CA VAL A 606 -7.13 -0.69 -24.63
C VAL A 606 -6.88 0.81 -24.80
N GLY A 607 -7.49 1.63 -23.95
CA GLY A 607 -7.37 3.08 -23.91
C GLY A 607 -6.17 3.60 -23.13
N ALA A 608 -5.47 2.74 -22.40
CA ALA A 608 -4.31 3.11 -21.61
C ALA A 608 -3.26 3.79 -22.50
N GLY A 609 -2.95 5.05 -22.20
CA GLY A 609 -2.00 5.87 -22.97
C GLY A 609 -2.62 6.73 -24.09
N LYS A 610 -3.95 6.77 -24.24
CA LYS A 610 -4.65 7.69 -25.17
C LYS A 610 -5.31 8.84 -24.41
N SER A 611 -5.05 10.08 -24.81
CA SER A 611 -5.72 11.27 -24.26
C SER A 611 -7.18 11.31 -24.75
N GLY A 612 -8.15 11.36 -23.83
CA GLY A 612 -9.59 11.43 -24.14
C GLY A 612 -10.48 10.75 -23.09
N ILE A 613 -11.76 10.52 -23.42
CA ILE A 613 -12.75 9.85 -22.54
C ILE A 613 -12.26 8.46 -22.10
N LEU A 614 -11.55 7.75 -22.97
CA LEU A 614 -10.95 6.43 -22.68
C LEU A 614 -9.85 6.48 -21.61
N GLY A 615 -9.11 7.60 -21.51
CA GLY A 615 -8.12 7.82 -20.44
C GLY A 615 -8.72 8.33 -19.13
N CYS A 616 -9.99 8.79 -19.18
CA CYS A 616 -10.74 9.25 -18.01
C CYS A 616 -11.52 8.13 -17.31
N LEU A 617 -11.57 6.92 -17.89
CA LEU A 617 -12.10 5.73 -17.25
C LEU A 617 -11.19 5.34 -16.08
N GLY A 618 -11.52 5.78 -14.86
CA GLY A 618 -10.73 5.42 -13.68
C GLY A 618 -11.01 4.01 -13.20
N GLU A 619 -10.37 3.67 -12.08
CA GLU A 619 -10.34 2.28 -11.63
C GLU A 619 -11.66 1.83 -11.01
N SER A 620 -12.22 0.74 -11.54
CA SER A 620 -13.41 0.08 -11.03
C SER A 620 -13.28 -0.28 -9.55
N LEU A 621 -12.08 -0.62 -9.07
CA LEU A 621 -11.81 -0.89 -7.66
C LEU A 621 -12.12 0.32 -6.75
N LEU A 622 -11.82 1.53 -7.18
CA LEU A 622 -12.02 2.75 -6.40
C LEU A 622 -13.50 3.14 -6.34
N LEU A 623 -14.21 2.93 -7.46
CA LEU A 623 -15.66 3.03 -7.50
C LEU A 623 -16.32 2.06 -6.53
N CYS A 624 -15.88 0.80 -6.51
CA CYS A 624 -16.38 -0.19 -5.56
C CYS A 624 -16.16 0.22 -4.10
N LYS A 625 -14.98 0.76 -3.76
CA LYS A 625 -14.73 1.31 -2.41
C LYS A 625 -15.75 2.37 -2.03
N GLY A 626 -16.17 3.21 -2.96
CA GLY A 626 -17.24 4.19 -2.76
C GLY A 626 -18.63 3.59 -2.57
N MET A 627 -18.93 2.46 -3.23
CA MET A 627 -20.23 1.78 -3.14
C MET A 627 -20.46 1.09 -1.80
N TYR A 628 -19.45 0.48 -1.19
CA TYR A 628 -19.62 -0.25 0.07
C TYR A 628 -19.27 0.58 1.32
N ASN A 629 -18.48 1.64 1.19
CA ASN A 629 -18.25 2.58 2.29
C ASN A 629 -19.43 3.54 2.42
N VAL A 630 -19.82 3.88 3.65
CA VAL A 630 -20.88 4.86 3.89
C VAL A 630 -20.53 6.24 3.29
N PRO A 631 -21.52 7.01 2.81
CA PRO A 631 -21.29 8.30 2.15
C PRO A 631 -20.51 9.28 3.01
N SER A 632 -20.68 9.23 4.33
CA SER A 632 -20.07 10.16 5.30
C SER A 632 -18.56 10.23 5.22
N PHE A 633 -17.89 9.09 5.08
CA PHE A 633 -16.43 9.03 4.94
C PHE A 633 -15.98 9.38 3.52
N THR A 634 -16.78 9.01 2.51
CA THR A 634 -16.46 9.23 1.10
C THR A 634 -16.52 10.72 0.73
N LEU A 635 -17.49 11.46 1.27
CA LEU A 635 -17.62 12.90 1.06
C LEU A 635 -16.44 13.67 1.64
N ALA A 636 -16.00 13.35 2.87
CA ALA A 636 -14.84 13.99 3.49
C ALA A 636 -13.55 13.77 2.68
N ARG A 637 -13.37 12.56 2.14
CA ARG A 637 -12.25 12.25 1.22
C ARG A 637 -12.37 13.00 -0.11
N ALA A 638 -13.58 13.11 -0.67
CA ALA A 638 -13.82 13.89 -1.87
C ALA A 638 -13.42 15.36 -1.70
N ILE A 639 -13.76 15.97 -0.55
CA ILE A 639 -13.32 17.32 -0.19
C ILE A 639 -11.79 17.41 -0.23
N GLY A 640 -11.08 16.47 0.42
CA GLY A 640 -9.62 16.44 0.39
C GLY A 640 -9.01 16.31 -1.01
N GLY A 641 -9.62 15.45 -1.84
CA GLY A 641 -9.20 15.29 -3.23
C GLY A 641 -9.41 16.54 -4.08
N PHE A 642 -10.52 17.24 -3.90
CA PHE A 642 -10.77 18.52 -4.56
C PHE A 642 -9.85 19.64 -4.07
N VAL A 643 -9.48 19.65 -2.79
CA VAL A 643 -8.43 20.54 -2.27
C VAL A 643 -7.10 20.27 -2.98
N ASN A 644 -6.75 18.99 -3.17
CA ASN A 644 -5.56 18.61 -3.93
C ASN A 644 -5.63 19.07 -5.40
N TYR A 645 -6.77 18.87 -6.07
CA TYR A 645 -6.99 19.36 -7.43
C TYR A 645 -6.85 20.87 -7.55
N TYR A 646 -7.48 21.62 -6.64
CA TYR A 646 -7.39 23.08 -6.61
C TYR A 646 -5.95 23.56 -6.42
N TRP A 647 -5.21 22.94 -5.50
CA TRP A 647 -3.83 23.29 -5.22
C TRP A 647 -2.89 23.06 -6.42
N ARG A 648 -3.04 21.90 -7.09
CA ARG A 648 -2.19 21.53 -8.22
C ARG A 648 -2.56 22.26 -9.50
N THR A 649 -3.84 22.25 -9.86
CA THR A 649 -4.31 22.74 -11.16
C THR A 649 -4.48 24.25 -11.16
N TYR A 650 -5.11 24.81 -10.13
CA TYR A 650 -5.42 26.24 -10.08
C TYR A 650 -4.28 27.06 -9.48
N LYS A 651 -3.70 26.60 -8.36
CA LYS A 651 -2.59 27.32 -7.70
C LYS A 651 -1.21 26.98 -8.27
N ARG A 652 -1.05 25.89 -9.03
CA ARG A 652 0.22 25.44 -9.65
C ARG A 652 1.40 25.43 -8.66
N ARG A 653 1.14 24.94 -7.45
CA ARG A 653 2.15 24.86 -6.36
C ARG A 653 2.64 23.42 -6.17
N GLU A 654 3.81 23.30 -5.57
CA GLU A 654 4.40 22.01 -5.18
C GLU A 654 3.45 21.19 -4.31
N GLU A 655 3.49 19.87 -4.48
CA GLU A 655 2.67 18.91 -3.74
C GLU A 655 3.19 18.65 -2.32
N THR A 656 4.49 18.86 -2.08
CA THR A 656 5.14 18.50 -0.81
C THR A 656 4.49 19.17 0.42
N PRO A 657 4.20 20.49 0.45
CA PRO A 657 3.52 21.11 1.59
C PRO A 657 2.12 20.54 1.83
N LEU A 658 1.43 20.19 0.75
CA LEU A 658 0.08 19.65 0.82
C LEU A 658 0.06 18.22 1.39
N VAL A 659 1.04 17.38 1.00
CA VAL A 659 1.24 16.05 1.59
C VAL A 659 1.60 16.16 3.07
N ILE A 660 2.43 17.13 3.46
CA ILE A 660 2.79 17.36 4.87
C ILE A 660 1.57 17.77 5.69
N LEU A 661 0.74 18.69 5.18
CA LEU A 661 -0.53 19.07 5.80
C LEU A 661 -1.40 17.83 6.03
N ALA A 662 -1.64 17.05 4.98
CA ALA A 662 -2.45 15.83 5.08
C ALA A 662 -1.90 14.81 6.07
N SER A 663 -0.58 14.64 6.10
CA SER A 663 0.11 13.75 7.04
C SER A 663 -0.12 14.18 8.48
N GLY A 664 -0.02 15.48 8.77
CA GLY A 664 -0.29 16.01 10.10
C GLY A 664 -1.75 15.82 10.51
N LEU A 665 -2.71 16.02 9.60
CA LEU A 665 -4.12 15.76 9.89
C LEU A 665 -4.36 14.28 10.26
N ILE A 666 -3.84 13.35 9.46
CA ILE A 666 -4.02 11.90 9.71
C ILE A 666 -3.36 11.48 11.02
N LEU A 667 -2.11 11.91 11.25
CA LEU A 667 -1.36 11.57 12.46
C LEU A 667 -1.95 12.22 13.70
N GLY A 668 -2.49 13.44 13.60
CA GLY A 668 -3.11 14.15 14.72
C GLY A 668 -4.31 13.39 15.26
N GLU A 669 -5.22 12.97 14.36
CA GLU A 669 -6.36 12.14 14.73
C GLU A 669 -5.92 10.74 15.18
N GLY A 670 -5.01 10.10 14.45
CA GLY A 670 -4.48 8.78 14.79
C GLY A 670 -3.85 8.70 16.18
N VAL A 671 -3.03 9.69 16.56
CA VAL A 671 -2.42 9.76 17.89
C VAL A 671 -3.46 10.10 18.97
N VAL A 672 -4.32 11.09 18.73
CA VAL A 672 -5.35 11.46 19.72
C VAL A 672 -6.42 10.39 19.88
N SER A 673 -6.61 9.50 18.90
CA SER A 673 -7.45 8.32 19.04
C SER A 673 -7.01 7.41 20.20
N ILE A 674 -5.71 7.40 20.52
CA ILE A 674 -5.16 6.67 21.68
C ILE A 674 -5.66 7.31 22.98
N LEU A 675 -5.71 8.64 23.03
CA LEU A 675 -6.28 9.36 24.17
C LEU A 675 -7.78 9.07 24.30
N ASN A 676 -8.53 9.10 23.20
CA ASN A 676 -9.95 8.73 23.19
C ASN A 676 -10.19 7.30 23.66
N LEU A 677 -9.32 6.36 23.27
CA LEU A 677 -9.32 4.98 23.74
C LEU A 677 -9.07 4.88 25.25
N LEU A 678 -8.13 5.67 25.80
CA LEU A 678 -7.91 5.74 27.25
C LEU A 678 -9.11 6.33 27.99
N LEU A 679 -9.72 7.41 27.47
CA LEU A 679 -10.93 8.01 28.04
C LEU A 679 -12.12 7.03 28.00
N ALA A 680 -12.31 6.34 26.88
CA ALA A 680 -13.34 5.31 26.73
C ALA A 680 -13.12 4.14 27.70
N SER A 681 -11.88 3.69 27.85
CA SER A 681 -11.51 2.65 28.82
C SER A 681 -11.79 3.08 30.27
N ALA A 682 -11.53 4.36 30.58
CA ALA A 682 -11.85 4.98 31.86
C ALA A 682 -13.35 5.29 32.05
N LYS A 683 -14.20 4.96 31.07
CA LYS A 683 -15.65 5.23 31.05
C LYS A 683 -16.01 6.70 31.29
N VAL A 684 -15.18 7.61 30.78
CA VAL A 684 -15.50 9.04 30.79
C VAL A 684 -16.75 9.27 29.94
N PRO A 685 -17.79 9.93 30.46
CA PRO A 685 -19.03 10.14 29.72
C PRO A 685 -18.82 11.10 28.54
N HIS A 686 -19.54 10.86 27.45
CA HIS A 686 -19.73 11.83 26.39
C HIS A 686 -20.61 13.00 26.89
N LEU A 687 -20.38 14.22 26.40
CA LEU A 687 -21.12 15.43 26.78
C LEU A 687 -22.38 15.63 25.95
#